data_AF-A0A9D6SVZ4-F1
#
_entry.id   AF-A0A9D6SVZ4-F1
#
_cell.length_a   1.000
_cell.length_b   1.000
_cell.length_c   1.000
_cell.angle_alpha   90.00
_cell.angle_beta   90.00
_cell.angle_gamma   90.00
#
_symmetry.space_group_name_H-M   'P 1'
#
loop_
_entity.id
_entity.type
_entity.pdbx_description
1 polymer ?
#
loop_
_entity_poly.entity_id
_entity_poly.type
_entity_poly.pdbx_seq_one_letter_code
_entity_poly.pdbx_strand_id
1 'polypeptide(L)'
;MNRRDFFKIVTATGAAAATAGCQGAGEQILPLVVPNEQLVPGVASWFATVCRECPAGCGVLARNRDGRVVKLEGNPDHPVGQGALCVRGQAALQGLYHPDRFPGPLVREGADLKPATWENAQKILVDRLGALRGGGRGRAVALVTQLENGSLGVLADTWARALGTRARVTLEPFGYEAIRAANRITFGRAAVPHYAFEEAQVVLSFGADFVETWLSPVAYTRAFARMHTFRDGRAGTFIHVEPRQSLTAANADEWIRNAPGTEGLLALAILKLMLEDGLVDRRFADAVVGIDVKKVAAGSGVDEATLRHVAKAFGHARPGLAIGGGVAVSGSNATRTQVAINLLNAAAGNVGRTIRFGPDAAWGKVTPYAEVADLVEAMARGEIEVLLLGQGVNPVHALPAGLKFAAAVRKVGLVVSFATQPDETTALAHVVLPDTHWLEAWGDFSPREGVTGLLQPTMAPVRDARQTGDVLLGVGRAVLGSEEGRGPLPWASFEQYLKAAWEPAVRGEWAGALRQGGVWREVAPVAVQAKAGPVEAGAAALEGDASGFALLPYPSLRFYDGRGASHAWLQESPDTMTQAVWDAWVEVPAEAATRLGVATGDVLRVTSPHGAIELPAYVSATLHPTAVAIPLGHRYAPYHVPRYVAAAPTAMTPAALLGPARDATSGGAAWLGVRVTLAKTGARRPLAILQATHDQDQRELVQHVDLRAAREQALRGPAPSHEPISMYADHVYPGYHWGLAIDVDACVGCQACVVACQAENNVPVAGKASAAYGRQLHWIRIERWAEGPAAQPANTFLPMLCQHCEVAPCEPVCPVFAAYRTEEGLNGQVYNRCVGTRYCGNNCPYHVRRFNWFQYEFPAPLEVQLNPDVTVRQLGIMEKCTMCIQRIIAGKDHARDEKRTVRDGDILTACQQTCPTQAITFGDLKGEKSAVSALRHSPRAYTVLEELGTRPGVTYLKKVVREHA
;
A
#
# COMPACT_ATOMS: atom_id res chain seq x y z
N MET A 1 63.31 11.69 15.29
CA MET A 1 62.28 12.62 15.80
C MET A 1 62.31 12.56 17.32
N ASN A 2 62.68 13.64 18.02
CA ASN A 2 62.79 13.59 19.49
C ASN A 2 61.41 13.82 20.15
N ARG A 3 61.24 13.42 21.43
CA ARG A 3 59.98 13.51 22.19
C ARG A 3 59.39 14.94 22.21
N ARG A 4 60.24 15.96 22.21
CA ARG A 4 59.88 17.38 22.20
C ARG A 4 59.39 17.84 20.82
N ASP A 5 59.92 17.27 19.74
CA ASP A 5 59.45 17.52 18.36
C ASP A 5 58.10 16.84 18.12
N PHE A 6 57.90 15.63 18.65
CA PHE A 6 56.61 14.94 18.64
C PHE A 6 55.53 15.75 19.37
N PHE A 7 55.81 16.26 20.59
CA PHE A 7 54.84 17.10 21.31
C PHE A 7 54.58 18.42 20.60
N LYS A 8 55.56 19.06 19.95
CA LYS A 8 55.30 20.28 19.15
C LYS A 8 54.37 20.00 17.96
N ILE A 9 54.57 18.89 17.26
CA ILE A 9 53.72 18.49 16.13
C ILE A 9 52.31 18.15 16.61
N VAL A 10 52.16 17.37 17.69
CA VAL A 10 50.85 17.01 18.28
C VAL A 10 50.13 18.23 18.86
N THR A 11 50.86 19.18 19.45
CA THR A 11 50.24 20.42 19.98
C THR A 11 49.84 21.37 18.86
N ALA A 12 50.63 21.46 17.78
CA ALA A 12 50.31 22.29 16.62
C ALA A 12 49.17 21.71 15.76
N THR A 13 49.12 20.38 15.58
CA THR A 13 48.02 19.70 14.87
C THR A 13 46.76 19.54 15.73
N GLY A 14 46.91 19.34 17.05
CA GLY A 14 45.81 19.33 18.01
C GLY A 14 45.15 20.69 18.21
N ALA A 15 45.92 21.78 18.21
CA ALA A 15 45.39 23.14 18.28
C ALA A 15 44.66 23.55 16.98
N ALA A 16 45.17 23.16 15.80
CA ALA A 16 44.49 23.41 14.52
C ALA A 16 43.20 22.59 14.36
N ALA A 17 43.17 21.36 14.89
CA ALA A 17 41.94 20.56 14.94
C ALA A 17 40.94 21.10 15.97
N ALA A 18 41.41 21.64 17.11
CA ALA A 18 40.56 22.27 18.11
C ALA A 18 39.98 23.62 17.65
N THR A 19 40.70 24.41 16.85
CA THR A 19 40.18 25.67 16.29
C THR A 19 39.16 25.43 15.17
N ALA A 20 39.30 24.36 14.38
CA ALA A 20 38.26 23.92 13.46
C ALA A 20 37.00 23.41 14.21
N GLY A 21 37.18 22.77 15.37
CA GLY A 21 36.06 22.36 16.24
C GLY A 21 35.34 23.51 16.97
N CYS A 22 35.96 24.70 17.04
CA CYS A 22 35.40 25.90 17.67
C CYS A 22 34.89 26.97 16.68
N GLN A 23 35.00 26.74 15.36
CA GLN A 23 34.26 27.56 14.40
C GLN A 23 32.83 27.03 14.33
N GLY A 24 31.95 27.59 15.15
CA GLY A 24 30.52 27.50 14.89
C GLY A 24 30.29 28.03 13.48
N ALA A 25 29.84 27.16 12.56
CA ALA A 25 29.30 27.63 11.30
C ALA A 25 28.22 28.65 11.65
N GLY A 26 28.36 29.89 11.19
CA GLY A 26 27.36 30.92 11.47
C GLY A 26 26.02 30.47 10.89
N GLU A 27 25.10 30.03 11.76
CA GLU A 27 23.75 29.70 11.34
C GLU A 27 23.04 30.98 10.90
N GLN A 28 22.54 31.00 9.68
CA GLN A 28 21.79 32.13 9.15
C GLN A 28 20.29 31.87 9.34
N ILE A 29 19.62 32.74 10.10
CA ILE A 29 18.17 32.77 10.20
C ILE A 29 17.66 33.70 9.10
N LEU A 30 17.02 33.14 8.09
CA LEU A 30 16.48 33.89 6.95
C LEU A 30 14.97 34.11 7.15
N PRO A 31 14.52 35.34 7.49
CA PRO A 31 13.09 35.63 7.58
C PRO A 31 12.46 35.67 6.18
N LEU A 32 11.14 35.53 6.12
CA LEU A 32 10.39 35.78 4.88
C LEU A 32 10.59 37.24 4.46
N VAL A 33 10.96 37.44 3.19
CA VAL A 33 11.11 38.79 2.60
C VAL A 33 9.78 39.53 2.60
N VAL A 34 8.69 38.81 2.33
CA VAL A 34 7.32 39.29 2.40
C VAL A 34 6.57 38.42 3.42
N PRO A 35 6.14 38.98 4.56
CA PRO A 35 5.36 38.24 5.55
C PRO A 35 4.07 37.67 4.93
N ASN A 36 3.78 36.41 5.22
CA ASN A 36 2.50 35.79 4.88
C ASN A 36 1.68 35.68 6.16
N GLU A 37 0.56 36.42 6.24
CA GLU A 37 -0.31 36.44 7.42
C GLU A 37 -0.91 35.07 7.77
N GLN A 38 -0.94 34.13 6.82
CA GLN A 38 -1.44 32.77 7.02
C GLN A 38 -0.36 31.80 7.54
N LEU A 39 0.91 32.22 7.57
CA LEU A 39 2.04 31.39 7.96
C LEU A 39 2.67 31.95 9.24
N VAL A 40 2.56 31.18 10.33
CA VAL A 40 3.26 31.47 11.58
C VAL A 40 4.48 30.56 11.66
N PRO A 41 5.72 31.10 11.59
CA PRO A 41 6.93 30.30 11.71
C PRO A 41 6.91 29.46 12.99
N GLY A 42 7.19 28.17 12.89
CA GLY A 42 7.11 27.30 14.06
C GLY A 42 5.78 26.55 14.23
N VAL A 43 4.72 26.93 13.50
CA VAL A 43 3.38 26.32 13.60
C VAL A 43 3.04 25.59 12.30
N ALA A 44 2.57 24.36 12.40
CA ALA A 44 2.18 23.57 11.23
C ALA A 44 0.81 24.00 10.70
N SER A 45 0.67 24.11 9.39
CA SER A 45 -0.62 24.18 8.70
C SER A 45 -0.99 22.81 8.14
N TRP A 46 -2.27 22.47 8.16
CA TRP A 46 -2.77 21.19 7.62
C TRP A 46 -3.70 21.44 6.44
N PHE A 47 -3.38 20.84 5.30
CA PHE A 47 -4.15 20.98 4.06
C PHE A 47 -4.81 19.66 3.70
N ALA A 48 -6.12 19.68 3.41
CA ALA A 48 -6.85 18.50 2.99
C ALA A 48 -6.70 18.28 1.47
N THR A 49 -6.29 17.08 1.06
CA THR A 49 -6.09 16.71 -0.36
C THR A 49 -6.38 15.21 -0.55
N VAL A 50 -6.09 14.65 -1.73
CA VAL A 50 -6.33 13.23 -2.05
C VAL A 50 -5.05 12.54 -2.47
N CYS A 51 -4.77 11.39 -1.86
CA CYS A 51 -3.64 10.54 -2.20
C CYS A 51 -3.85 9.87 -3.57
N ARG A 52 -2.83 9.95 -4.44
CA ARG A 52 -2.80 9.36 -5.80
C ARG A 52 -1.81 8.22 -5.99
N GLU A 53 -1.27 7.68 -4.89
CA GLU A 53 -0.36 6.51 -4.92
C GLU A 53 -1.02 5.21 -5.40
N CYS A 54 -2.35 5.18 -5.50
CA CYS A 54 -3.13 4.14 -6.17
C CYS A 54 -4.54 4.67 -6.49
N PRO A 55 -5.36 3.95 -7.27
CA PRO A 55 -6.69 4.43 -7.65
C PRO A 55 -7.75 4.43 -6.53
N ALA A 56 -7.39 4.08 -5.29
CA ALA A 56 -8.31 4.04 -4.15
C ALA A 56 -8.78 5.43 -3.67
N GLY A 57 -8.01 6.50 -3.93
CA GLY A 57 -8.40 7.89 -3.63
C GLY A 57 -8.65 8.18 -2.15
N CYS A 58 -7.72 7.82 -1.25
CA CYS A 58 -7.84 8.15 0.17
C CYS A 58 -7.62 9.65 0.41
N GLY A 59 -8.50 10.30 1.17
CA GLY A 59 -8.28 11.68 1.63
C GLY A 59 -7.12 11.75 2.64
N VAL A 60 -6.32 12.81 2.52
CA VAL A 60 -5.09 13.04 3.29
C VAL A 60 -5.10 14.45 3.86
N LEU A 61 -4.51 14.61 5.04
CA LEU A 61 -4.07 15.88 5.60
C LEU A 61 -2.55 15.98 5.45
N ALA A 62 -2.09 16.97 4.69
CA ALA A 62 -0.68 17.26 4.52
C ALA A 62 -0.21 18.27 5.57
N ARG A 63 0.73 17.86 6.43
CA ARG A 63 1.38 18.73 7.42
C ARG A 63 2.41 19.60 6.72
N ASN A 64 2.05 20.85 6.46
CA ASN A 64 2.95 21.86 5.94
C ASN A 64 3.65 22.59 7.10
N ARG A 65 4.98 22.61 7.05
CA ARG A 65 5.88 23.38 7.91
C ARG A 65 6.52 24.45 7.06
N ASP A 66 6.15 25.70 7.31
CA ASP A 66 6.88 26.86 6.77
C ASP A 66 7.03 26.82 5.22
N GLY A 67 6.05 26.26 4.50
CA GLY A 67 6.01 26.16 3.03
C GLY A 67 6.37 24.78 2.45
N ARG A 68 6.77 23.80 3.27
CA ARG A 68 7.11 22.42 2.83
C ARG A 68 6.29 21.37 3.56
N VAL A 69 5.96 20.26 2.89
CA VAL A 69 5.22 19.15 3.50
C VAL A 69 6.19 18.19 4.19
N VAL A 70 5.93 17.86 5.45
CA VAL A 70 6.84 16.98 6.24
C VAL A 70 6.19 15.68 6.70
N LYS A 71 4.87 15.60 6.68
CA LYS A 71 4.12 14.40 7.06
C LYS A 71 2.76 14.38 6.36
N LEU A 72 2.32 13.18 5.99
CA LEU A 72 0.95 12.95 5.53
C LEU A 72 0.21 12.12 6.59
N GLU A 73 -1.05 12.48 6.85
CA GLU A 73 -1.98 11.69 7.67
C GLU A 73 -3.28 11.47 6.90
N GLY A 74 -4.10 10.49 7.28
CA GLY A 74 -5.41 10.35 6.69
C GLY A 74 -6.35 11.47 7.14
N ASN A 75 -7.25 11.91 6.26
CA ASN A 75 -8.30 12.87 6.62
C ASN A 75 -9.45 12.14 7.35
N PRO A 76 -9.76 12.48 8.63
CA PRO A 76 -10.87 11.90 9.39
C PRO A 76 -12.23 12.06 8.72
N ASP A 77 -12.43 13.18 8.02
CA ASP A 77 -13.71 13.52 7.40
C ASP A 77 -13.92 12.79 6.08
N HIS A 78 -12.84 12.36 5.41
CA HIS A 78 -12.94 11.74 4.10
C HIS A 78 -13.54 10.31 4.18
N PRO A 79 -14.62 9.99 3.44
CA PRO A 79 -15.38 8.74 3.61
C PRO A 79 -14.57 7.45 3.38
N VAL A 80 -13.54 7.50 2.54
CA VAL A 80 -12.68 6.35 2.25
C VAL A 80 -11.77 6.02 3.44
N GLY A 81 -10.81 6.89 3.77
CA GLY A 81 -9.79 6.62 4.78
C GLY A 81 -10.25 6.79 6.23
N GLN A 82 -11.19 7.71 6.51
CA GLN A 82 -11.59 8.15 7.87
C GLN A 82 -10.39 8.25 8.84
N GLY A 83 -9.36 8.99 8.45
CA GLY A 83 -8.20 9.26 9.31
C GLY A 83 -6.99 8.35 9.09
N ALA A 84 -7.17 7.17 8.48
CA ALA A 84 -6.09 6.21 8.26
C ALA A 84 -5.44 6.33 6.86
N LEU A 85 -4.20 5.83 6.74
CA LEU A 85 -3.41 5.85 5.51
C LEU A 85 -2.59 4.55 5.38
N CYS A 86 -2.44 4.02 4.17
CA CYS A 86 -1.63 2.80 3.94
C CYS A 86 -0.13 3.13 3.81
N VAL A 87 0.71 2.08 3.73
CA VAL A 87 2.17 2.22 3.56
C VAL A 87 2.54 3.12 2.38
N ARG A 88 1.86 3.00 1.24
CA ARG A 88 2.14 3.80 0.04
C ARG A 88 1.86 5.28 0.27
N GLY A 89 0.70 5.59 0.86
CA GLY A 89 0.34 6.96 1.19
C GLY A 89 1.30 7.61 2.21
N GLN A 90 1.76 6.85 3.21
CA GLN A 90 2.78 7.33 4.16
C GLN A 90 4.13 7.60 3.49
N ALA A 91 4.46 6.87 2.42
CA ALA A 91 5.71 7.02 1.68
C ALA A 91 5.68 8.04 0.53
N ALA A 92 4.55 8.68 0.26
CA ALA A 92 4.41 9.54 -0.93
C ALA A 92 5.36 10.76 -0.94
N LEU A 93 5.82 11.23 0.22
CA LEU A 93 6.82 12.31 0.30
C LEU A 93 8.15 11.92 -0.34
N GLN A 94 8.48 10.63 -0.39
CA GLN A 94 9.66 10.14 -1.11
C GLN A 94 9.55 10.34 -2.62
N GLY A 95 8.33 10.37 -3.16
CA GLY A 95 8.05 10.69 -4.55
C GLY A 95 8.09 12.19 -4.84
N LEU A 96 7.53 13.00 -3.93
CA LEU A 96 7.57 14.47 -3.98
C LEU A 96 9.00 15.01 -3.95
N TYR A 97 9.80 14.53 -3.00
CA TYR A 97 11.17 14.97 -2.78
C TYR A 97 12.21 14.02 -3.39
N HIS A 98 11.81 13.21 -4.37
CA HIS A 98 12.74 12.26 -4.97
C HIS A 98 13.91 13.01 -5.63
N PRO A 99 15.18 12.65 -5.35
CA PRO A 99 16.33 13.37 -5.91
C PRO A 99 16.41 13.30 -7.42
N ASP A 100 15.92 12.20 -8.00
CA ASP A 100 15.96 11.95 -9.45
C ASP A 100 14.74 12.51 -10.20
N ARG A 101 13.92 13.37 -9.56
CA ARG A 101 12.86 14.08 -10.31
C ARG A 101 13.47 14.90 -11.44
N PHE A 102 12.81 14.90 -12.60
CA PHE A 102 13.28 15.69 -13.74
C PHE A 102 13.39 17.17 -13.36
N PRO A 103 14.54 17.82 -13.62
CA PRO A 103 14.77 19.20 -13.21
C PRO A 103 14.06 20.22 -14.11
N GLY A 104 13.70 19.83 -15.33
CA GLY A 104 13.06 20.64 -16.37
C GLY A 104 12.80 19.80 -17.63
N PRO A 105 12.17 20.36 -18.68
CA PRO A 105 11.85 19.65 -19.91
C PRO A 105 13.07 19.03 -20.58
N LEU A 106 12.90 17.83 -21.14
CA LEU A 106 13.94 17.14 -21.88
C LEU A 106 13.45 16.76 -23.28
N VAL A 107 14.33 16.87 -24.29
CA VAL A 107 14.09 16.46 -25.67
C VAL A 107 15.16 15.47 -26.10
N ARG A 108 14.78 14.46 -26.87
CA ARG A 108 15.70 13.44 -27.35
C ARG A 108 16.55 13.95 -28.51
N GLU A 109 17.86 13.86 -28.34
CA GLU A 109 18.87 14.12 -29.36
C GLU A 109 19.77 12.89 -29.50
N GLY A 110 19.62 12.16 -30.61
CA GLY A 110 20.28 10.86 -30.78
C GLY A 110 19.79 9.85 -29.74
N ALA A 111 20.72 9.29 -28.95
CA ALA A 111 20.41 8.32 -27.91
C ALA A 111 19.99 8.96 -26.57
N ASP A 112 20.29 10.24 -26.36
CA ASP A 112 20.19 10.90 -25.05
C ASP A 112 18.99 11.85 -24.97
N LEU A 113 18.47 12.03 -23.75
CA LEU A 113 17.58 13.14 -23.43
C LEU A 113 18.42 14.34 -22.98
N LYS A 114 18.27 15.48 -23.65
CA LYS A 114 18.98 16.73 -23.34
C LYS A 114 18.01 17.79 -22.78
N PRO A 115 18.46 18.67 -21.87
CA PRO A 115 17.65 19.78 -21.37
C PRO A 115 17.11 20.67 -22.49
N ALA A 116 15.86 21.06 -22.38
CA ALA A 116 15.18 21.98 -23.29
C ALA A 116 14.35 23.00 -22.50
N THR A 117 14.01 24.12 -23.14
CA THR A 117 13.03 25.05 -22.58
C THR A 117 11.61 24.52 -22.76
N TRP A 118 10.69 24.97 -21.91
CA TRP A 118 9.26 24.63 -22.04
C TRP A 118 8.71 25.01 -23.41
N GLU A 119 9.08 26.18 -23.90
CA GLU A 119 8.62 26.72 -25.17
C GLU A 119 9.06 25.81 -26.33
N ASN A 120 10.32 25.38 -26.34
CA ASN A 120 10.85 24.49 -27.38
C ASN A 120 10.21 23.10 -27.31
N ALA A 121 10.11 22.52 -26.10
CA ALA A 121 9.52 21.20 -25.90
C ALA A 121 8.03 21.16 -26.29
N GLN A 122 7.26 22.20 -25.92
CA GLN A 122 5.85 22.32 -26.31
C GLN A 122 5.69 22.60 -27.80
N LYS A 123 6.57 23.40 -28.41
CA LYS A 123 6.52 23.69 -29.84
C LYS A 123 6.59 22.43 -30.70
N ILE A 124 7.47 21.48 -30.34
CA ILE A 124 7.57 20.18 -31.03
C ILE A 124 6.21 19.47 -31.05
N LEU A 125 5.51 19.47 -29.93
CA LEU A 125 4.19 18.85 -29.82
C LEU A 125 3.12 19.64 -30.61
N VAL A 126 3.08 20.96 -30.47
CA VAL A 126 2.14 21.84 -31.17
C VAL A 126 2.27 21.70 -32.69
N ASP A 127 3.49 21.79 -33.22
CA ASP A 127 3.75 21.68 -34.67
C ASP A 127 3.27 20.34 -35.21
N ARG A 128 3.56 19.25 -34.49
CA ARG A 128 3.20 17.90 -34.92
C ARG A 128 1.70 17.66 -34.87
N LEU A 129 1.03 18.09 -33.81
CA LEU A 129 -0.43 18.01 -33.69
C LEU A 129 -1.14 18.89 -34.73
N GLY A 130 -0.63 20.09 -34.98
CA GLY A 130 -1.13 21.00 -36.00
C GLY A 130 -1.06 20.40 -37.41
N ALA A 131 0.07 19.80 -37.76
CA ALA A 131 0.26 19.12 -39.05
C ALA A 131 -0.72 17.94 -39.24
N LEU A 132 -0.88 17.08 -38.22
CA LEU A 132 -1.81 15.95 -38.29
C LEU A 132 -3.26 16.41 -38.40
N ARG A 133 -3.64 17.44 -37.63
CA ARG A 133 -4.99 17.98 -37.66
C ARG A 133 -5.31 18.65 -39.00
N GLY A 134 -4.41 19.49 -39.52
CA GLY A 134 -4.56 20.14 -40.82
C GLY A 134 -4.68 19.14 -41.99
N GLY A 135 -4.04 17.97 -41.87
CA GLY A 135 -4.17 16.86 -42.81
C GLY A 135 -5.35 15.92 -42.58
N GLY A 136 -6.25 16.19 -41.63
CA GLY A 136 -7.39 15.33 -41.31
C GLY A 136 -7.03 14.01 -40.61
N ARG A 137 -5.81 13.89 -40.08
CA ARG A 137 -5.23 12.68 -39.47
C ARG A 137 -5.24 12.71 -37.93
N GLY A 138 -6.20 13.40 -37.31
CA GLY A 138 -6.28 13.50 -35.84
C GLY A 138 -6.34 12.14 -35.13
N ARG A 139 -6.94 11.12 -35.74
CA ARG A 139 -7.00 9.74 -35.22
C ARG A 139 -5.64 9.03 -35.14
N ALA A 140 -4.56 9.63 -35.66
CA ALA A 140 -3.18 9.17 -35.46
C ALA A 140 -2.59 9.64 -34.11
N VAL A 141 -3.35 10.36 -33.30
CA VAL A 141 -2.97 10.80 -31.95
C VAL A 141 -3.68 9.96 -30.89
N ALA A 142 -2.92 9.42 -29.95
CA ALA A 142 -3.44 8.68 -28.79
C ALA A 142 -2.97 9.33 -27.48
N LEU A 143 -3.88 9.37 -26.49
CA LEU A 143 -3.61 9.83 -25.14
C LEU A 143 -3.89 8.70 -24.15
N VAL A 144 -2.90 8.36 -23.32
CA VAL A 144 -3.02 7.34 -22.28
C VAL A 144 -2.80 8.00 -20.92
N THR A 145 -3.71 7.78 -19.98
CA THR A 145 -3.60 8.28 -18.59
C THR A 145 -3.77 7.14 -17.61
N GLN A 146 -3.43 7.35 -16.34
CA GLN A 146 -3.95 6.53 -15.24
C GLN A 146 -5.48 6.74 -15.10
N LEU A 147 -6.10 6.14 -14.07
CA LEU A 147 -7.50 6.42 -13.72
C LEU A 147 -7.70 7.88 -13.29
N GLU A 148 -7.93 8.73 -14.29
CA GLU A 148 -8.30 10.14 -14.18
C GLU A 148 -9.80 10.28 -14.44
N ASN A 149 -10.58 10.39 -13.37
CA ASN A 149 -12.05 10.39 -13.44
C ASN A 149 -12.72 11.66 -12.90
N GLY A 150 -11.92 12.66 -12.51
CA GLY A 150 -12.34 14.02 -12.17
C GLY A 150 -12.20 14.98 -13.37
N SER A 151 -12.12 16.27 -13.07
CA SER A 151 -11.92 17.38 -14.00
C SER A 151 -10.75 17.16 -14.96
N LEU A 152 -9.60 16.64 -14.52
CA LEU A 152 -8.47 16.40 -15.45
C LEU A 152 -8.84 15.40 -16.56
N GLY A 153 -9.55 14.33 -16.22
CA GLY A 153 -10.06 13.36 -17.19
C GLY A 153 -11.07 13.99 -18.15
N VAL A 154 -12.00 14.79 -17.62
CA VAL A 154 -13.02 15.50 -18.43
C VAL A 154 -12.37 16.52 -19.38
N LEU A 155 -11.35 17.24 -18.92
CA LEU A 155 -10.57 18.15 -19.74
C LEU A 155 -9.84 17.39 -20.84
N ALA A 156 -9.17 16.29 -20.52
CA ALA A 156 -8.47 15.47 -21.49
C ALA A 156 -9.41 14.91 -22.57
N ASP A 157 -10.61 14.49 -22.20
CA ASP A 157 -11.64 14.02 -23.15
C ASP A 157 -12.18 15.16 -24.01
N THR A 158 -12.30 16.37 -23.45
CA THR A 158 -12.70 17.58 -24.18
C THR A 158 -11.61 18.03 -25.16
N TRP A 159 -10.35 17.98 -24.74
CA TRP A 159 -9.18 18.23 -25.57
C TRP A 159 -9.12 17.25 -26.74
N ALA A 160 -9.31 15.96 -26.47
CA ALA A 160 -9.33 14.92 -27.50
C ALA A 160 -10.43 15.16 -28.55
N ARG A 161 -11.65 15.51 -28.10
CA ARG A 161 -12.76 15.87 -29.01
C ARG A 161 -12.45 17.13 -29.83
N ALA A 162 -11.92 18.18 -29.21
CA ALA A 162 -11.63 19.44 -29.88
C ALA A 162 -10.57 19.31 -30.98
N LEU A 163 -9.59 18.42 -30.79
CA LEU A 163 -8.53 18.15 -31.76
C LEU A 163 -8.84 16.99 -32.72
N GLY A 164 -9.95 16.28 -32.52
CA GLY A 164 -10.34 15.13 -33.35
C GLY A 164 -9.45 13.90 -33.17
N THR A 165 -8.86 13.72 -31.98
CA THR A 165 -7.97 12.58 -31.69
C THR A 165 -8.74 11.30 -31.40
N ARG A 166 -8.02 10.20 -31.13
CA ARG A 166 -8.67 9.03 -30.49
C ARG A 166 -9.17 9.41 -29.10
N ALA A 167 -10.15 8.65 -28.61
CA ALA A 167 -10.56 8.74 -27.22
C ALA A 167 -9.39 8.39 -26.30
N ARG A 168 -9.36 9.00 -25.12
CA ARG A 168 -8.36 8.73 -24.11
C ARG A 168 -8.46 7.28 -23.64
N VAL A 169 -7.32 6.63 -23.50
CA VAL A 169 -7.19 5.31 -22.88
C VAL A 169 -6.84 5.51 -21.40
N THR A 170 -7.69 4.99 -20.52
CA THR A 170 -7.45 4.96 -19.08
C THR A 170 -6.82 3.63 -18.72
N LEU A 171 -5.51 3.63 -18.47
CA LEU A 171 -4.73 2.44 -18.18
C LEU A 171 -4.57 2.22 -16.68
N GLU A 172 -5.20 1.15 -16.17
CA GLU A 172 -4.85 0.54 -14.89
C GLU A 172 -4.62 -0.95 -15.13
N PRO A 173 -3.43 -1.51 -14.82
CA PRO A 173 -3.12 -2.93 -15.07
C PRO A 173 -4.10 -3.90 -14.38
N PHE A 174 -4.69 -3.48 -13.27
CA PHE A 174 -5.66 -4.23 -12.48
C PHE A 174 -7.04 -3.55 -12.53
N GLY A 175 -7.70 -3.61 -13.70
CA GLY A 175 -8.92 -2.85 -14.00
C GLY A 175 -10.27 -3.47 -13.55
N TYR A 176 -10.25 -4.69 -12.98
CA TYR A 176 -11.43 -5.44 -12.53
C TYR A 176 -12.52 -5.65 -13.59
N GLU A 177 -12.13 -5.83 -14.85
CA GLU A 177 -13.05 -6.00 -15.98
C GLU A 177 -13.99 -7.20 -15.80
N ALA A 178 -13.49 -8.29 -15.22
CA ALA A 178 -14.26 -9.49 -14.92
C ALA A 178 -15.42 -9.22 -13.95
N ILE A 179 -15.24 -8.38 -12.92
CA ILE A 179 -16.31 -7.99 -11.99
C ILE A 179 -17.41 -7.23 -12.75
N ARG A 180 -17.02 -6.25 -13.57
CA ARG A 180 -17.97 -5.44 -14.37
C ARG A 180 -18.75 -6.31 -15.35
N ALA A 181 -18.07 -7.22 -16.05
CA ALA A 181 -18.69 -8.13 -17.01
C ALA A 181 -19.64 -9.11 -16.31
N ALA A 182 -19.24 -9.70 -15.18
CA ALA A 182 -20.08 -10.61 -14.41
C ALA A 182 -21.33 -9.93 -13.84
N ASN A 183 -21.20 -8.68 -13.37
CA ASN A 183 -22.35 -7.89 -12.90
C ASN A 183 -23.30 -7.52 -14.05
N ARG A 184 -22.76 -7.24 -15.25
CA ARG A 184 -23.59 -7.04 -16.45
C ARG A 184 -24.38 -8.30 -16.80
N ILE A 185 -23.73 -9.47 -16.75
CA ILE A 185 -24.35 -10.77 -17.06
C ILE A 185 -25.43 -11.13 -16.02
N THR A 186 -25.09 -11.01 -14.74
CA THR A 186 -25.93 -11.50 -13.64
C THR A 186 -27.02 -10.49 -13.27
N PHE A 187 -26.72 -9.20 -13.25
CA PHE A 187 -27.61 -8.15 -12.72
C PHE A 187 -28.03 -7.11 -13.76
N GLY A 188 -27.53 -7.21 -15.00
CA GLY A 188 -27.81 -6.22 -16.05
C GLY A 188 -27.08 -4.88 -15.89
N ARG A 189 -26.13 -4.76 -14.95
CA ARG A 189 -25.40 -3.52 -14.66
C ARG A 189 -23.88 -3.75 -14.70
N ALA A 190 -23.20 -3.07 -15.61
CA ALA A 190 -21.73 -3.13 -15.71
C ALA A 190 -21.08 -2.18 -14.70
N ALA A 191 -20.93 -2.62 -13.46
CA ALA A 191 -20.36 -1.81 -12.38
C ALA A 191 -19.50 -2.65 -11.42
N VAL A 192 -18.67 -1.98 -10.62
CA VAL A 192 -18.05 -2.55 -9.43
C VAL A 192 -18.83 -2.04 -8.22
N PRO A 193 -19.64 -2.90 -7.56
CA PRO A 193 -20.51 -2.47 -6.47
C PRO A 193 -19.72 -2.17 -5.19
N HIS A 194 -20.42 -1.59 -4.22
CA HIS A 194 -19.92 -1.52 -2.85
C HIS A 194 -20.19 -2.82 -2.11
N TYR A 195 -19.16 -3.33 -1.43
CA TYR A 195 -19.24 -4.52 -0.58
C TYR A 195 -19.24 -4.09 0.90
N ALA A 196 -20.35 -4.31 1.61
CA ALA A 196 -20.49 -3.91 3.02
C ALA A 196 -20.02 -5.05 3.93
N PHE A 197 -18.71 -5.14 4.16
CA PHE A 197 -18.10 -6.16 5.02
C PHE A 197 -18.63 -6.05 6.44
N GLU A 198 -18.77 -4.84 6.95
CA GLU A 198 -19.18 -4.51 8.31
C GLU A 198 -20.58 -5.03 8.68
N GLU A 199 -21.39 -5.42 7.70
CA GLU A 199 -22.71 -5.99 7.92
C GLU A 199 -22.75 -7.52 7.82
N ALA A 200 -21.68 -8.14 7.30
CA ALA A 200 -21.63 -9.58 7.07
C ALA A 200 -21.33 -10.35 8.37
N GLN A 201 -22.00 -11.50 8.56
CA GLN A 201 -21.64 -12.47 9.60
C GLN A 201 -20.52 -13.41 9.15
N VAL A 202 -20.52 -13.73 7.85
CA VAL A 202 -19.50 -14.56 7.20
C VAL A 202 -19.08 -13.89 5.90
N VAL A 203 -17.78 -13.70 5.73
CA VAL A 203 -17.17 -13.32 4.45
C VAL A 203 -16.52 -14.57 3.84
N LEU A 204 -16.94 -14.92 2.62
CA LEU A 204 -16.34 -15.99 1.81
C LEU A 204 -15.62 -15.35 0.61
N SER A 205 -14.30 -15.27 0.68
CA SER A 205 -13.50 -14.63 -0.36
C SER A 205 -12.82 -15.66 -1.26
N PHE A 206 -12.86 -15.41 -2.56
CA PHE A 206 -12.15 -16.18 -3.59
C PHE A 206 -11.04 -15.31 -4.19
N GLY A 207 -9.82 -15.48 -3.70
CA GLY A 207 -8.61 -14.79 -4.16
C GLY A 207 -8.58 -13.26 -3.98
N ALA A 208 -9.62 -12.64 -3.41
CA ALA A 208 -9.68 -11.17 -3.28
C ALA A 208 -8.77 -10.68 -2.14
N ASP A 209 -7.73 -9.93 -2.51
CA ASP A 209 -6.65 -9.45 -1.63
C ASP A 209 -6.95 -8.06 -1.01
N PHE A 210 -8.08 -7.94 -0.30
CA PHE A 210 -8.60 -6.65 0.20
C PHE A 210 -7.81 -5.99 1.33
N VAL A 211 -6.94 -6.73 2.01
CA VAL A 211 -5.96 -6.12 2.94
C VAL A 211 -4.78 -5.51 2.18
N GLU A 212 -4.57 -5.93 0.93
CA GLU A 212 -3.39 -5.61 0.13
C GLU A 212 -3.68 -4.56 -0.94
N THR A 213 -4.23 -4.97 -2.09
CA THR A 213 -4.39 -4.08 -3.26
C THR A 213 -5.79 -4.05 -3.85
N TRP A 214 -6.70 -4.92 -3.39
CA TRP A 214 -8.04 -5.01 -3.95
C TRP A 214 -8.89 -3.76 -3.69
N LEU A 215 -9.32 -3.10 -4.78
CA LEU A 215 -10.22 -1.93 -4.86
C LEU A 215 -9.86 -0.71 -4.00
N SER A 216 -9.95 -0.82 -2.68
CA SER A 216 -9.64 0.23 -1.70
C SER A 216 -9.14 -0.41 -0.39
N PRO A 217 -7.83 -0.64 -0.27
CA PRO A 217 -7.28 -1.44 0.82
C PRO A 217 -7.58 -0.86 2.22
N VAL A 218 -7.47 0.46 2.40
CA VAL A 218 -7.74 1.12 3.68
C VAL A 218 -9.21 0.98 4.08
N ALA A 219 -10.13 1.24 3.15
CA ALA A 219 -11.57 1.19 3.43
C ALA A 219 -12.05 -0.23 3.75
N TYR A 220 -11.64 -1.21 2.94
CA TYR A 220 -12.04 -2.61 3.15
C TYR A 220 -11.32 -3.27 4.32
N THR A 221 -10.06 -2.91 4.61
CA THR A 221 -9.37 -3.37 5.84
C THR A 221 -10.08 -2.86 7.11
N ARG A 222 -10.53 -1.59 7.10
CA ARG A 222 -11.31 -1.04 8.22
C ARG A 222 -12.67 -1.72 8.36
N ALA A 223 -13.38 -1.91 7.25
CA ALA A 223 -14.67 -2.58 7.25
C ALA A 223 -14.55 -4.05 7.69
N PHE A 224 -13.49 -4.74 7.25
CA PHE A 224 -13.13 -6.08 7.71
C PHE A 224 -12.88 -6.10 9.21
N ALA A 225 -12.09 -5.18 9.78
CA ALA A 225 -11.86 -5.14 11.23
C ALA A 225 -13.16 -4.88 12.02
N ARG A 226 -14.08 -4.06 11.51
CA ARG A 226 -15.40 -3.86 12.14
C ARG A 226 -16.23 -5.15 12.17
N MET A 227 -16.09 -6.00 11.16
CA MET A 227 -16.77 -7.28 11.06
C MET A 227 -16.08 -8.38 11.90
N HIS A 228 -14.76 -8.48 11.82
CA HIS A 228 -13.97 -9.62 12.30
C HIS A 228 -13.47 -9.46 13.74
N THR A 229 -13.08 -8.25 14.17
CA THR A 229 -12.51 -8.05 15.50
C THR A 229 -13.56 -8.28 16.60
N PHE A 230 -13.18 -9.00 17.64
CA PHE A 230 -14.05 -9.28 18.78
C PHE A 230 -14.43 -8.00 19.54
N ARG A 231 -15.73 -7.65 19.49
CA ARG A 231 -16.31 -6.49 20.18
C ARG A 231 -17.69 -6.84 20.71
N ASP A 232 -17.96 -6.52 21.97
CA ASP A 232 -19.27 -6.73 22.60
C ASP A 232 -19.82 -8.16 22.45
N GLY A 233 -18.94 -9.16 22.54
CA GLY A 233 -19.30 -10.58 22.38
C GLY A 233 -19.53 -11.04 20.93
N ARG A 234 -19.41 -10.14 19.95
CA ARG A 234 -19.62 -10.39 18.52
C ARG A 234 -18.29 -10.43 17.77
N ALA A 235 -18.20 -11.33 16.81
CA ALA A 235 -17.10 -11.44 15.87
C ALA A 235 -17.60 -12.25 14.66
N GLY A 236 -17.48 -11.72 13.45
CA GLY A 236 -17.81 -12.43 12.22
C GLY A 236 -16.72 -13.45 11.85
N THR A 237 -17.00 -14.31 10.88
CA THR A 237 -16.06 -15.33 10.38
C THR A 237 -15.59 -14.98 8.98
N PHE A 238 -14.30 -15.20 8.72
CA PHE A 238 -13.69 -14.97 7.42
C PHE A 238 -13.07 -16.25 6.87
N ILE A 239 -13.62 -16.72 5.75
CA ILE A 239 -13.15 -17.89 5.00
C ILE A 239 -12.54 -17.38 3.69
N HIS A 240 -11.31 -17.81 3.39
CA HIS A 240 -10.57 -17.36 2.22
C HIS A 240 -10.07 -18.54 1.38
N VAL A 241 -10.43 -18.57 0.11
CA VAL A 241 -10.00 -19.55 -0.88
C VAL A 241 -8.91 -18.93 -1.76
N GLU A 242 -7.68 -19.40 -1.63
CA GLU A 242 -6.55 -18.94 -2.45
C GLU A 242 -5.44 -20.00 -2.52
N PRO A 243 -4.77 -20.20 -3.68
CA PRO A 243 -3.66 -21.14 -3.80
C PRO A 243 -2.41 -20.78 -2.99
N ARG A 244 -2.25 -19.50 -2.65
CA ARG A 244 -1.15 -18.92 -1.88
C ARG A 244 -1.72 -18.34 -0.60
N GLN A 245 -1.02 -18.48 0.53
CA GLN A 245 -1.38 -17.73 1.73
C GLN A 245 -0.87 -16.28 1.61
N SER A 246 -1.66 -15.42 0.97
CA SER A 246 -1.44 -13.96 0.95
C SER A 246 -1.57 -13.33 2.34
N LEU A 247 -1.34 -12.01 2.45
CA LEU A 247 -1.61 -11.32 3.71
C LEU A 247 -3.10 -11.36 4.05
N THR A 248 -3.95 -11.27 3.02
CA THR A 248 -5.39 -11.41 3.22
C THR A 248 -5.74 -12.81 3.71
N ALA A 249 -5.20 -13.86 3.08
CA ALA A 249 -5.39 -15.24 3.52
C ALA A 249 -4.86 -15.51 4.95
N ALA A 250 -3.74 -14.88 5.32
CA ALA A 250 -3.15 -15.01 6.65
C ALA A 250 -4.03 -14.43 7.78
N ASN A 251 -5.00 -13.57 7.43
CA ASN A 251 -5.99 -13.01 8.35
C ASN A 251 -7.32 -13.77 8.33
N ALA A 252 -7.44 -14.83 7.52
CA ALA A 252 -8.62 -15.67 7.50
C ALA A 252 -8.69 -16.55 8.75
N ASP A 253 -9.91 -16.81 9.22
CA ASP A 253 -10.12 -17.84 10.22
C ASP A 253 -9.92 -19.22 9.58
N GLU A 254 -10.35 -19.36 8.32
CA GLU A 254 -10.15 -20.56 7.50
C GLU A 254 -9.51 -20.19 6.16
N TRP A 255 -8.29 -20.65 5.92
CA TRP A 255 -7.65 -20.56 4.61
C TRP A 255 -7.74 -21.90 3.87
N ILE A 256 -8.44 -21.91 2.75
CA ILE A 256 -8.65 -23.08 1.90
C ILE A 256 -7.69 -22.98 0.72
N ARG A 257 -6.62 -23.76 0.80
CA ARG A 257 -5.60 -23.87 -0.26
C ARG A 257 -6.13 -24.73 -1.41
N ASN A 258 -6.35 -24.13 -2.56
CA ASN A 258 -6.83 -24.81 -3.76
C ASN A 258 -5.82 -24.78 -4.92
N ALA A 259 -6.05 -25.62 -5.94
CA ALA A 259 -5.32 -25.59 -7.20
C ALA A 259 -5.64 -24.28 -7.96
N PRO A 260 -4.63 -23.57 -8.51
CA PRO A 260 -4.86 -22.30 -9.20
C PRO A 260 -5.91 -22.34 -10.31
N GLY A 261 -6.84 -21.39 -10.30
CA GLY A 261 -7.85 -21.21 -11.35
C GLY A 261 -9.11 -22.06 -11.15
N THR A 262 -9.24 -22.74 -10.01
CA THR A 262 -10.41 -23.57 -9.66
C THR A 262 -11.45 -22.86 -8.79
N GLU A 263 -11.24 -21.59 -8.44
CA GLU A 263 -12.07 -20.81 -7.51
C GLU A 263 -13.54 -20.76 -7.95
N GLY A 264 -13.80 -20.60 -9.25
CA GLY A 264 -15.16 -20.61 -9.80
C GLY A 264 -15.83 -21.97 -9.70
N LEU A 265 -15.07 -23.07 -9.83
CA LEU A 265 -15.60 -24.43 -9.64
C LEU A 265 -16.00 -24.65 -8.19
N LEU A 266 -15.18 -24.18 -7.25
CA LEU A 266 -15.47 -24.27 -5.81
C LEU A 266 -16.70 -23.45 -5.45
N ALA A 267 -16.84 -22.23 -6.00
CA ALA A 267 -18.03 -21.40 -5.80
C ALA A 267 -19.31 -22.11 -6.28
N LEU A 268 -19.29 -22.74 -7.45
CA LEU A 268 -20.44 -23.48 -7.97
C LEU A 268 -20.71 -24.78 -7.19
N ALA A 269 -19.67 -25.48 -6.72
CA ALA A 269 -19.83 -26.67 -5.88
C ALA A 269 -20.44 -26.31 -4.51
N ILE A 270 -20.00 -25.21 -3.90
CA ILE A 270 -20.59 -24.68 -2.66
C ILE A 270 -22.06 -24.33 -2.89
N LEU A 271 -22.40 -23.64 -3.98
CA LEU A 271 -23.79 -23.33 -4.34
C LEU A 271 -24.63 -24.60 -4.49
N LYS A 272 -24.09 -25.63 -5.14
CA LYS A 272 -24.76 -26.92 -5.31
C LYS A 272 -25.05 -27.58 -3.97
N LEU A 273 -24.08 -27.63 -3.06
CA LEU A 273 -24.26 -28.20 -1.73
C LEU A 273 -25.29 -27.41 -0.90
N MET A 274 -25.29 -26.08 -0.99
CA MET A 274 -26.31 -25.25 -0.33
C MET A 274 -27.73 -25.53 -0.88
N LEU A 275 -27.87 -25.81 -2.17
CA LEU A 275 -29.14 -26.19 -2.79
C LEU A 275 -29.61 -27.59 -2.35
N GLU A 276 -28.69 -28.56 -2.29
CA GLU A 276 -28.96 -29.93 -1.80
C GLU A 276 -29.42 -29.91 -0.33
N ASP A 277 -28.79 -29.09 0.50
CA ASP A 277 -29.13 -28.91 1.93
C ASP A 277 -30.34 -27.97 2.16
N GLY A 278 -30.93 -27.40 1.10
CA GLY A 278 -32.11 -26.52 1.19
C GLY A 278 -31.84 -25.15 1.84
N LEU A 279 -30.59 -24.68 1.85
CA LEU A 279 -30.16 -23.43 2.50
C LEU A 279 -30.40 -22.18 1.63
N VAL A 280 -30.66 -22.36 0.34
CA VAL A 280 -30.85 -21.28 -0.65
C VAL A 280 -32.00 -21.57 -1.61
N ASP A 281 -32.41 -20.53 -2.35
CA ASP A 281 -33.52 -20.58 -3.31
C ASP A 281 -33.27 -21.55 -4.48
N ARG A 282 -34.22 -22.48 -4.70
CA ARG A 282 -34.18 -23.49 -5.77
C ARG A 282 -34.14 -22.90 -7.18
N ARG A 283 -34.51 -21.62 -7.38
CA ARG A 283 -34.44 -20.96 -8.70
C ARG A 283 -33.03 -20.94 -9.30
N PHE A 284 -31.99 -21.17 -8.49
CA PHE A 284 -30.60 -21.24 -8.93
C PHE A 284 -30.13 -22.65 -9.28
N ALA A 285 -30.99 -23.68 -9.22
CA ALA A 285 -30.61 -25.06 -9.51
C ALA A 285 -30.00 -25.23 -10.92
N ASP A 286 -30.55 -24.53 -11.92
CA ASP A 286 -30.07 -24.57 -13.30
C ASP A 286 -28.61 -24.11 -13.45
N ALA A 287 -28.12 -23.27 -12.52
CA ALA A 287 -26.74 -22.80 -12.54
C ALA A 287 -25.71 -23.91 -12.25
N VAL A 288 -26.13 -24.99 -11.58
CA VAL A 288 -25.24 -26.04 -11.05
C VAL A 288 -25.51 -27.44 -11.60
N VAL A 289 -26.40 -27.58 -12.60
CA VAL A 289 -26.78 -28.89 -13.16
C VAL A 289 -25.57 -29.69 -13.64
N GLY A 290 -24.58 -29.03 -14.26
CA GLY A 290 -23.36 -29.68 -14.77
C GLY A 290 -22.26 -29.92 -13.73
N ILE A 291 -22.46 -29.56 -12.46
CA ILE A 291 -21.42 -29.61 -11.44
C ILE A 291 -21.40 -30.97 -10.75
N ASP A 292 -20.24 -31.62 -10.78
CA ASP A 292 -19.96 -32.84 -10.01
C ASP A 292 -19.01 -32.49 -8.86
N VAL A 293 -19.53 -32.47 -7.63
CA VAL A 293 -18.78 -32.06 -6.43
C VAL A 293 -17.54 -32.95 -6.22
N LYS A 294 -17.61 -34.24 -6.53
CA LYS A 294 -16.48 -35.16 -6.36
C LYS A 294 -15.36 -34.85 -7.35
N LYS A 295 -15.71 -34.55 -8.60
CA LYS A 295 -14.72 -34.12 -9.62
C LYS A 295 -14.12 -32.76 -9.28
N VAL A 296 -14.93 -31.82 -8.79
CA VAL A 296 -14.43 -30.52 -8.34
C VAL A 296 -13.44 -30.70 -7.19
N ALA A 297 -13.79 -31.50 -6.17
CA ALA A 297 -12.92 -31.76 -5.03
C ALA A 297 -11.56 -32.37 -5.45
N ALA A 298 -11.60 -33.39 -6.32
CA ALA A 298 -10.38 -34.01 -6.84
C ALA A 298 -9.53 -33.05 -7.69
N GLY A 299 -10.15 -32.20 -8.50
CA GLY A 299 -9.45 -31.26 -9.38
C GLY A 299 -8.92 -30.00 -8.68
N SER A 300 -9.58 -29.55 -7.61
CA SER A 300 -9.17 -28.39 -6.82
C SER A 300 -8.20 -28.75 -5.70
N GLY A 301 -8.13 -30.02 -5.30
CA GLY A 301 -7.39 -30.44 -4.12
C GLY A 301 -8.07 -30.08 -2.79
N VAL A 302 -9.32 -29.63 -2.82
CA VAL A 302 -10.13 -29.33 -1.63
C VAL A 302 -11.11 -30.48 -1.43
N ASP A 303 -11.06 -31.15 -0.27
CA ASP A 303 -11.93 -32.29 -0.03
C ASP A 303 -13.42 -31.93 0.08
N GLU A 304 -14.28 -32.93 -0.14
CA GLU A 304 -15.74 -32.74 -0.11
C GLU A 304 -16.25 -32.32 1.29
N ALA A 305 -15.57 -32.73 2.36
CA ALA A 305 -15.96 -32.39 3.72
C ALA A 305 -15.81 -30.88 3.97
N THR A 306 -14.69 -30.30 3.55
CA THR A 306 -14.40 -28.86 3.58
C THR A 306 -15.43 -28.10 2.75
N LEU A 307 -15.77 -28.57 1.54
CA LEU A 307 -16.80 -27.92 0.72
C LEU A 307 -18.17 -27.92 1.40
N ARG A 308 -18.56 -29.02 2.04
CA ARG A 308 -19.83 -29.11 2.81
C ARG A 308 -19.80 -28.22 4.05
N HIS A 309 -18.68 -28.14 4.75
CA HIS A 309 -18.49 -27.23 5.88
C HIS A 309 -18.69 -25.77 5.46
N VAL A 310 -17.99 -25.32 4.42
CA VAL A 310 -18.10 -23.94 3.90
C VAL A 310 -19.51 -23.65 3.40
N ALA A 311 -20.16 -24.59 2.71
CA ALA A 311 -21.54 -24.45 2.26
C ALA A 311 -22.51 -24.23 3.42
N LYS A 312 -22.34 -24.94 4.54
CA LYS A 312 -23.15 -24.76 5.75
C LYS A 312 -22.83 -23.44 6.46
N ALA A 313 -21.56 -23.12 6.64
CA ALA A 313 -21.12 -21.88 7.28
C ALA A 313 -21.66 -20.64 6.54
N PHE A 314 -21.52 -20.61 5.22
CA PHE A 314 -22.03 -19.51 4.40
C PHE A 314 -23.56 -19.55 4.23
N GLY A 315 -24.14 -20.74 4.10
CA GLY A 315 -25.58 -20.92 3.91
C GLY A 315 -26.44 -20.51 5.10
N HIS A 316 -25.94 -20.71 6.33
CA HIS A 316 -26.61 -20.27 7.55
C HIS A 316 -26.38 -18.78 7.89
N ALA A 317 -25.36 -18.15 7.32
CA ALA A 317 -25.08 -16.74 7.55
C ALA A 317 -26.18 -15.85 6.99
N ARG A 318 -26.73 -14.95 7.82
CA ARG A 318 -27.76 -13.97 7.42
C ARG A 318 -27.46 -12.60 8.04
N PRO A 319 -26.79 -11.67 7.32
CA PRO A 319 -26.33 -11.79 5.93
C PRO A 319 -24.91 -12.37 5.81
N GLY A 320 -24.63 -13.01 4.68
CA GLY A 320 -23.27 -13.37 4.27
C GLY A 320 -22.72 -12.38 3.25
N LEU A 321 -21.46 -12.56 2.84
CA LEU A 321 -20.85 -11.82 1.73
C LEU A 321 -19.84 -12.71 1.01
N ALA A 322 -20.06 -13.02 -0.26
CA ALA A 322 -19.05 -13.66 -1.10
C ALA A 322 -18.40 -12.63 -2.05
N ILE A 323 -17.07 -12.68 -2.19
CA ILE A 323 -16.30 -11.75 -3.03
C ILE A 323 -15.26 -12.49 -3.88
N GLY A 324 -14.91 -11.94 -5.03
CA GLY A 324 -13.88 -12.49 -5.92
C GLY A 324 -12.91 -11.43 -6.40
N GLY A 325 -11.63 -11.79 -6.56
CA GLY A 325 -10.63 -10.85 -7.05
C GLY A 325 -9.21 -11.41 -7.06
N GLY A 326 -8.24 -10.50 -7.08
CA GLY A 326 -6.82 -10.81 -7.06
C GLY A 326 -6.34 -11.59 -8.30
N VAL A 327 -5.15 -12.17 -8.18
CA VAL A 327 -4.50 -12.89 -9.27
C VAL A 327 -5.19 -14.22 -9.57
N ALA A 328 -5.61 -14.93 -8.51
CA ALA A 328 -6.24 -16.24 -8.64
C ALA A 328 -7.54 -16.17 -9.49
N VAL A 329 -8.25 -15.03 -9.47
CA VAL A 329 -9.48 -14.79 -10.23
C VAL A 329 -9.25 -13.84 -11.41
N SER A 330 -8.03 -13.79 -11.96
CA SER A 330 -7.73 -13.04 -13.19
C SER A 330 -7.13 -13.92 -14.29
N GLY A 331 -7.58 -15.17 -14.38
CA GLY A 331 -7.28 -16.06 -15.51
C GLY A 331 -8.24 -15.94 -16.69
N SER A 332 -8.10 -16.83 -17.67
CA SER A 332 -8.99 -16.90 -18.86
C SER A 332 -10.45 -17.23 -18.56
N ASN A 333 -10.76 -17.67 -17.33
CA ASN A 333 -12.10 -17.95 -16.82
C ASN A 333 -12.62 -16.90 -15.83
N ALA A 334 -11.91 -15.77 -15.65
CA ALA A 334 -12.17 -14.78 -14.61
C ALA A 334 -13.63 -14.30 -14.57
N THR A 335 -14.23 -13.99 -15.72
CA THR A 335 -15.62 -13.53 -15.77
C THR A 335 -16.59 -14.61 -15.29
N ARG A 336 -16.36 -15.86 -15.68
CA ARG A 336 -17.23 -16.99 -15.29
C ARG A 336 -17.12 -17.27 -13.79
N THR A 337 -15.92 -17.17 -13.22
CA THR A 337 -15.71 -17.25 -11.76
C THR A 337 -16.48 -16.16 -11.02
N GLN A 338 -16.42 -14.91 -11.49
CA GLN A 338 -17.16 -13.81 -10.88
C GLN A 338 -18.69 -13.98 -11.03
N VAL A 339 -19.18 -14.55 -12.13
CA VAL A 339 -20.60 -14.92 -12.28
C VAL A 339 -20.99 -15.97 -11.23
N ALA A 340 -20.18 -17.00 -11.01
CA ALA A 340 -20.45 -18.01 -9.97
C ALA A 340 -20.56 -17.38 -8.57
N ILE A 341 -19.66 -16.44 -8.24
CA ILE A 341 -19.67 -15.71 -6.96
C ILE A 341 -20.90 -14.81 -6.83
N ASN A 342 -21.31 -14.16 -7.93
CA ASN A 342 -22.54 -13.37 -7.95
C ASN A 342 -23.78 -14.24 -7.70
N LEU A 343 -23.83 -15.45 -8.29
CA LEU A 343 -24.92 -16.40 -8.08
C LEU A 343 -24.97 -16.91 -6.65
N LEU A 344 -23.81 -17.19 -6.02
CA LEU A 344 -23.74 -17.50 -4.58
C LEU A 344 -24.39 -16.41 -3.72
N ASN A 345 -24.03 -15.15 -3.95
CA ASN A 345 -24.62 -14.02 -3.22
C ASN A 345 -26.11 -13.85 -3.49
N ALA A 346 -26.52 -13.99 -4.74
CA ALA A 346 -27.92 -13.87 -5.12
C ALA A 346 -28.78 -14.99 -4.52
N ALA A 347 -28.25 -16.22 -4.43
CA ALA A 347 -28.89 -17.38 -3.82
C ALA A 347 -28.99 -17.26 -2.29
N ALA A 348 -27.96 -16.70 -1.64
CA ALA A 348 -27.94 -16.44 -0.21
C ALA A 348 -28.75 -15.19 0.22
N GLY A 349 -29.28 -14.41 -0.74
CA GLY A 349 -30.07 -13.20 -0.43
C GLY A 349 -29.23 -12.00 0.00
N ASN A 350 -27.97 -11.94 -0.41
CA ASN A 350 -27.01 -10.91 -0.02
C ASN A 350 -27.08 -9.63 -0.89
N VAL A 351 -27.66 -9.73 -2.09
CA VAL A 351 -27.80 -8.62 -3.05
C VAL A 351 -28.80 -7.59 -2.51
N GLY A 352 -28.40 -6.32 -2.49
CA GLY A 352 -29.12 -5.22 -1.85
C GLY A 352 -28.84 -5.06 -0.36
N ARG A 353 -28.16 -6.03 0.28
CA ARG A 353 -27.74 -5.97 1.69
C ARG A 353 -26.24 -5.74 1.81
N THR A 354 -25.44 -6.78 1.57
CA THR A 354 -23.96 -6.74 1.65
C THR A 354 -23.32 -6.46 0.29
N ILE A 355 -24.06 -6.61 -0.81
CA ILE A 355 -23.66 -6.13 -2.15
C ILE A 355 -24.62 -5.03 -2.60
N ARG A 356 -24.10 -3.81 -2.77
CA ARG A 356 -24.90 -2.62 -3.06
C ARG A 356 -24.44 -1.97 -4.37
N PHE A 357 -25.33 -1.93 -5.35
CA PHE A 357 -25.18 -1.11 -6.55
C PHE A 357 -25.65 0.31 -6.28
N GLY A 358 -25.12 1.30 -6.98
CA GLY A 358 -25.42 2.71 -6.75
C GLY A 358 -24.16 3.48 -6.36
N PRO A 359 -23.61 3.28 -5.15
CA PRO A 359 -22.30 3.84 -4.76
C PRO A 359 -21.13 3.10 -5.46
N ASP A 360 -21.21 2.98 -6.78
CA ASP A 360 -20.31 2.18 -7.61
C ASP A 360 -18.89 2.77 -7.60
N ALA A 361 -17.88 1.91 -7.62
CA ALA A 361 -16.49 2.32 -7.53
C ALA A 361 -15.95 2.91 -8.85
N ALA A 362 -14.97 3.81 -8.72
CA ALA A 362 -14.28 4.47 -9.85
C ALA A 362 -13.75 3.52 -10.93
N TRP A 363 -13.40 2.30 -10.53
CA TRP A 363 -12.92 1.21 -11.39
C TRP A 363 -13.86 0.89 -12.56
N GLY A 364 -15.14 1.25 -12.46
CA GLY A 364 -16.10 1.19 -13.58
C GLY A 364 -15.65 1.97 -14.83
N LYS A 365 -14.76 2.96 -14.68
CA LYS A 365 -14.33 3.89 -15.73
C LYS A 365 -12.98 3.53 -16.37
N VAL A 366 -12.32 2.45 -15.94
CA VAL A 366 -11.03 1.99 -16.52
C VAL A 366 -11.27 1.40 -17.92
N THR A 367 -10.42 1.77 -18.89
CA THR A 367 -10.48 1.20 -20.25
C THR A 367 -10.12 -0.29 -20.20
N PRO A 368 -10.94 -1.19 -20.77
CA PRO A 368 -10.63 -2.61 -20.81
C PRO A 368 -9.26 -2.92 -21.43
N TYR A 369 -8.55 -3.90 -20.89
CA TYR A 369 -7.26 -4.34 -21.44
C TYR A 369 -7.31 -4.69 -22.94
N ALA A 370 -8.42 -5.24 -23.45
CA ALA A 370 -8.59 -5.50 -24.87
C ALA A 370 -8.43 -4.24 -25.75
N GLU A 371 -8.97 -3.10 -25.33
CA GLU A 371 -8.84 -1.84 -26.06
C GLU A 371 -7.42 -1.24 -25.92
N VAL A 372 -6.74 -1.50 -24.80
CA VAL A 372 -5.31 -1.19 -24.64
C VAL A 372 -4.49 -2.01 -25.64
N ALA A 373 -4.81 -3.30 -25.80
CA ALA A 373 -4.14 -4.16 -26.77
C ALA A 373 -4.36 -3.67 -28.21
N ASP A 374 -5.59 -3.24 -28.56
CA ASP A 374 -5.91 -2.67 -29.87
C ASP A 374 -5.10 -1.40 -30.16
N LEU A 375 -4.85 -0.56 -29.14
CA LEU A 375 -3.95 0.60 -29.28
C LEU A 375 -2.50 0.16 -29.55
N VAL A 376 -2.01 -0.89 -28.87
CA VAL A 376 -0.66 -1.41 -29.10
C VAL A 376 -0.52 -1.95 -30.51
N GLU A 377 -1.52 -2.67 -31.02
CA GLU A 377 -1.53 -3.12 -32.40
C GLU A 377 -1.57 -1.96 -33.40
N ALA A 378 -2.37 -0.92 -33.14
CA ALA A 378 -2.42 0.28 -33.97
C ALA A 378 -1.04 0.99 -34.04
N MET A 379 -0.34 1.09 -32.91
CA MET A 379 1.06 1.57 -32.89
C MET A 379 1.97 0.64 -33.71
N ALA A 380 1.83 -0.68 -33.57
CA ALA A 380 2.63 -1.65 -34.30
C ALA A 380 2.43 -1.59 -35.83
N ARG A 381 1.23 -1.21 -36.29
CA ARG A 381 0.87 -0.97 -37.70
C ARG A 381 1.24 0.42 -38.22
N GLY A 382 1.76 1.31 -37.36
CA GLY A 382 2.13 2.68 -37.74
C GLY A 382 0.93 3.62 -37.88
N GLU A 383 -0.24 3.26 -37.34
CA GLU A 383 -1.42 4.12 -37.36
C GLU A 383 -1.36 5.26 -36.34
N ILE A 384 -0.51 5.12 -35.32
CA ILE A 384 -0.28 6.12 -34.28
C ILE A 384 1.03 6.85 -34.56
N GLU A 385 0.92 8.15 -34.78
CA GLU A 385 2.06 9.04 -35.05
C GLU A 385 2.44 9.91 -33.84
N VAL A 386 1.50 10.17 -32.94
CA VAL A 386 1.74 10.87 -31.67
C VAL A 386 1.13 10.07 -30.51
N LEU A 387 1.95 9.76 -29.52
CA LEU A 387 1.53 9.14 -28.26
C LEU A 387 1.81 10.09 -27.09
N LEU A 388 0.76 10.46 -26.37
CA LEU A 388 0.84 11.21 -25.12
C LEU A 388 0.62 10.26 -23.95
N LEU A 389 1.55 10.26 -23.00
CA LEU A 389 1.51 9.41 -21.80
C LEU A 389 1.43 10.31 -20.57
N GLY A 390 0.33 10.24 -19.83
CA GLY A 390 0.09 11.01 -18.62
C GLY A 390 0.97 10.57 -17.43
N GLN A 391 0.91 11.35 -16.36
CA GLN A 391 1.67 11.08 -15.13
C GLN A 391 1.48 9.64 -14.62
N GLY A 392 2.59 9.00 -14.26
CA GLY A 392 2.59 7.68 -13.62
C GLY A 392 2.22 6.52 -14.55
N VAL A 393 2.07 6.76 -15.85
CA VAL A 393 1.79 5.73 -16.85
C VAL A 393 3.10 5.10 -17.32
N ASN A 394 3.39 3.87 -16.88
CA ASN A 394 4.58 3.10 -17.28
C ASN A 394 4.23 1.73 -17.90
N PRO A 395 3.57 1.70 -19.07
CA PRO A 395 3.12 0.47 -19.74
C PRO A 395 4.26 -0.48 -20.13
N VAL A 396 5.49 0.03 -20.35
CA VAL A 396 6.66 -0.82 -20.63
C VAL A 396 6.98 -1.74 -19.45
N HIS A 397 6.79 -1.26 -18.22
CA HIS A 397 7.00 -2.04 -17.01
C HIS A 397 5.76 -2.83 -16.59
N ALA A 398 4.59 -2.19 -16.67
CA ALA A 398 3.38 -2.69 -16.02
C ALA A 398 2.54 -3.65 -16.88
N LEU A 399 2.70 -3.67 -18.21
CA LEU A 399 1.93 -4.57 -19.08
C LEU A 399 2.67 -5.88 -19.40
N PRO A 400 1.94 -6.97 -19.69
CA PRO A 400 2.53 -8.22 -20.16
C PRO A 400 3.47 -8.01 -21.35
N ALA A 401 4.70 -8.52 -21.27
CA ALA A 401 5.72 -8.31 -22.30
C ALA A 401 5.32 -8.94 -23.65
N GLY A 402 4.50 -10.01 -23.63
CA GLY A 402 3.93 -10.61 -24.83
C GLY A 402 3.05 -9.66 -25.66
N LEU A 403 2.55 -8.57 -25.07
CA LEU A 403 1.85 -7.50 -25.80
C LEU A 403 2.80 -6.64 -26.66
N LYS A 404 4.12 -6.72 -26.40
CA LYS A 404 5.17 -6.03 -27.17
C LYS A 404 5.01 -4.50 -27.22
N PHE A 405 4.48 -3.90 -26.16
CA PHE A 405 4.31 -2.44 -26.04
C PHE A 405 5.61 -1.68 -26.36
N ALA A 406 6.74 -2.09 -25.77
CA ALA A 406 8.05 -1.45 -25.99
C ALA A 406 8.52 -1.51 -27.45
N ALA A 407 8.13 -2.54 -28.22
CA ALA A 407 8.44 -2.61 -29.64
C ALA A 407 7.50 -1.72 -30.46
N ALA A 408 6.22 -1.67 -30.10
CA ALA A 408 5.21 -0.86 -30.77
C ALA A 408 5.46 0.65 -30.59
N VAL A 409 5.78 1.09 -29.37
CA VAL A 409 6.02 2.52 -29.09
C VAL A 409 7.22 3.09 -29.85
N ARG A 410 8.24 2.27 -30.16
CA ARG A 410 9.38 2.68 -30.99
C ARG A 410 9.03 3.00 -32.44
N LYS A 411 7.84 2.59 -32.91
CA LYS A 411 7.34 2.93 -34.26
C LYS A 411 6.57 4.25 -34.29
N VAL A 412 6.23 4.82 -33.14
CA VAL A 412 5.49 6.08 -33.04
C VAL A 412 6.44 7.23 -33.31
N GLY A 413 6.08 8.11 -34.25
CA GLY A 413 6.94 9.22 -34.68
C GLY A 413 7.24 10.26 -33.59
N LEU A 414 6.30 10.52 -32.68
CA LEU A 414 6.49 11.40 -31.52
C LEU A 414 5.87 10.78 -30.28
N VAL A 415 6.66 10.65 -29.21
CA VAL A 415 6.22 10.11 -27.92
C VAL A 415 6.52 11.17 -26.87
N VAL A 416 5.48 11.65 -26.20
CA VAL A 416 5.58 12.66 -25.15
C VAL A 416 5.14 12.05 -23.85
N SER A 417 5.99 12.13 -22.83
CA SER A 417 5.71 11.63 -21.49
C SER A 417 5.60 12.76 -20.49
N PHE A 418 4.46 12.85 -19.82
CA PHE A 418 4.28 13.63 -18.61
C PHE A 418 4.75 12.76 -17.43
N ALA A 419 5.86 13.12 -16.79
CA ALA A 419 6.46 12.28 -15.76
C ALA A 419 7.18 13.09 -14.70
N THR A 420 7.18 12.60 -13.46
CA THR A 420 7.94 13.23 -12.38
C THR A 420 9.37 12.71 -12.30
N GLN A 421 9.60 11.44 -12.67
CA GLN A 421 10.87 10.71 -12.49
C GLN A 421 11.17 9.82 -13.72
N PRO A 422 12.45 9.46 -13.96
CA PRO A 422 12.83 8.52 -15.02
C PRO A 422 12.22 7.13 -14.86
N ASP A 423 11.76 6.57 -15.98
CA ASP A 423 11.29 5.21 -16.11
C ASP A 423 11.48 4.54 -17.46
N GLU A 424 11.15 3.25 -17.53
CA GLU A 424 11.28 2.41 -18.73
C GLU A 424 10.52 2.99 -19.93
N THR A 425 9.44 3.72 -19.68
CA THR A 425 8.62 4.36 -20.71
C THR A 425 9.20 5.73 -21.11
N THR A 426 9.60 6.57 -20.16
CA THR A 426 10.30 7.84 -20.44
C THR A 426 11.62 7.62 -21.18
N ALA A 427 12.31 6.50 -20.95
CA ALA A 427 13.51 6.10 -21.68
C ALA A 427 13.27 5.91 -23.19
N LEU A 428 12.01 5.70 -23.61
CA LEU A 428 11.59 5.62 -25.01
C LEU A 428 10.90 6.90 -25.51
N ALA A 429 10.70 7.91 -24.65
CA ALA A 429 10.04 9.15 -25.02
C ALA A 429 10.97 10.04 -25.86
N HIS A 430 10.38 10.78 -26.80
CA HIS A 430 11.06 11.81 -27.59
C HIS A 430 11.06 13.15 -26.87
N VAL A 431 10.01 13.42 -26.09
CA VAL A 431 9.90 14.61 -25.24
C VAL A 431 9.44 14.17 -23.85
N VAL A 432 10.12 14.63 -22.82
CA VAL A 432 9.70 14.49 -21.42
C VAL A 432 9.30 15.86 -20.92
N LEU A 433 8.04 15.98 -20.48
CA LEU A 433 7.49 17.17 -19.86
C LEU A 433 7.34 16.86 -18.36
N PRO A 434 8.16 17.47 -17.48
CA PRO A 434 8.05 17.25 -16.05
C PRO A 434 6.68 17.67 -15.54
N ASP A 435 5.95 16.72 -14.97
CA ASP A 435 4.65 17.00 -14.34
C ASP A 435 4.84 17.34 -12.86
N THR A 436 3.87 18.05 -12.29
CA THR A 436 3.82 18.32 -10.86
C THR A 436 3.45 17.06 -10.08
N HIS A 437 3.97 16.94 -8.86
CA HIS A 437 3.46 15.93 -7.94
C HIS A 437 2.05 16.33 -7.49
N TRP A 438 1.20 15.37 -7.10
CA TRP A 438 -0.18 15.66 -6.70
C TRP A 438 -0.31 16.55 -5.44
N LEU A 439 0.79 16.73 -4.69
CA LEU A 439 0.90 17.70 -3.57
C LEU A 439 1.22 19.14 -4.04
N GLU A 440 1.58 19.32 -5.31
CA GLU A 440 1.98 20.58 -5.95
C GLU A 440 0.94 21.02 -7.01
N ALA A 441 -0.18 20.28 -7.14
CA ALA A 441 -1.12 20.41 -8.25
C ALA A 441 -2.56 20.60 -7.78
N TRP A 442 -3.35 21.32 -8.57
CA TRP A 442 -4.80 21.39 -8.43
C TRP A 442 -5.47 20.17 -9.06
N GLY A 443 -6.61 19.73 -8.57
CA GLY A 443 -7.40 18.70 -9.24
C GLY A 443 -8.50 18.14 -8.37
N ASP A 444 -9.02 17.00 -8.78
CA ASP A 444 -10.05 16.26 -8.07
C ASP A 444 -10.02 14.78 -8.45
N PHE A 445 -10.58 13.94 -7.57
CA PHE A 445 -10.70 12.51 -7.81
C PHE A 445 -11.95 11.96 -7.13
N SER A 446 -12.71 11.13 -7.84
CA SER A 446 -13.94 10.53 -7.30
C SER A 446 -13.76 9.03 -7.09
N PRO A 447 -13.40 8.54 -5.88
CA PRO A 447 -13.13 7.12 -5.65
C PRO A 447 -14.37 6.21 -5.83
N ARG A 448 -15.58 6.77 -5.62
CA ARG A 448 -16.86 6.12 -5.87
C ARG A 448 -17.95 7.16 -6.11
N GLU A 449 -19.09 6.74 -6.65
CA GLU A 449 -20.25 7.62 -6.78
C GLU A 449 -20.64 8.23 -5.43
N GLY A 450 -20.92 9.53 -5.43
CA GLY A 450 -21.27 10.30 -4.22
C GLY A 450 -20.10 10.80 -3.41
N VAL A 451 -18.85 10.48 -3.75
CA VAL A 451 -17.66 11.01 -3.07
C VAL A 451 -16.72 11.60 -4.11
N THR A 452 -16.47 12.91 -4.02
CA THR A 452 -15.53 13.62 -4.87
C THR A 452 -14.56 14.39 -3.99
N GLY A 453 -13.31 13.93 -3.94
CA GLY A 453 -12.23 14.58 -3.22
C GLY A 453 -11.60 15.68 -4.07
N LEU A 454 -11.21 16.77 -3.43
CA LEU A 454 -10.54 17.91 -4.06
C LEU A 454 -9.03 17.83 -3.77
N LEU A 455 -8.21 17.91 -4.81
CA LEU A 455 -6.77 18.04 -4.71
C LEU A 455 -6.42 19.53 -4.73
N GLN A 456 -5.96 20.04 -3.60
CA GLN A 456 -5.34 21.36 -3.52
C GLN A 456 -3.82 21.20 -3.44
N PRO A 457 -3.05 22.09 -4.09
CA PRO A 457 -1.62 22.18 -3.88
C PRO A 457 -1.36 22.56 -2.43
N THR A 458 -0.44 21.84 -1.81
CA THR A 458 -0.08 22.01 -0.39
C THR A 458 1.27 22.71 -0.25
N MET A 459 1.98 22.91 -1.36
CA MET A 459 3.21 23.68 -1.50
C MET A 459 3.45 24.03 -2.97
N ALA A 460 4.40 24.93 -3.24
CA ALA A 460 4.84 25.23 -4.59
C ALA A 460 5.66 24.08 -5.20
N PRO A 461 5.72 23.95 -6.55
CA PRO A 461 6.56 22.96 -7.21
C PRO A 461 8.04 23.03 -6.81
N VAL A 462 8.64 21.88 -6.48
CA VAL A 462 10.06 21.76 -6.12
C VAL A 462 10.99 21.81 -7.34
N ARG A 463 10.47 21.46 -8.53
CA ARG A 463 11.21 21.41 -9.79
C ARG A 463 10.54 22.33 -10.83
N ASP A 464 11.24 22.62 -11.93
CA ASP A 464 10.64 23.28 -13.09
C ASP A 464 9.66 22.30 -13.78
N ALA A 465 8.46 22.21 -13.22
CA ALA A 465 7.39 21.31 -13.60
C ALA A 465 6.10 22.10 -13.82
N ARG A 466 5.31 21.70 -14.82
CA ARG A 466 3.98 22.28 -15.09
C ARG A 466 2.95 21.19 -15.05
N GLN A 467 1.80 21.49 -14.46
CA GLN A 467 0.71 20.53 -14.36
C GLN A 467 0.21 20.13 -15.76
N THR A 468 -0.01 18.83 -15.99
CA THR A 468 -0.52 18.29 -17.27
C THR A 468 -1.74 19.06 -17.81
N GLY A 469 -2.68 19.44 -16.95
CA GLY A 469 -3.88 20.20 -17.35
C GLY A 469 -3.56 21.55 -18.01
N ASP A 470 -2.60 22.30 -17.45
CA ASP A 470 -2.16 23.58 -18.02
C ASP A 470 -1.48 23.39 -19.38
N VAL A 471 -0.66 22.35 -19.50
CA VAL A 471 0.02 22.00 -20.76
C VAL A 471 -1.00 21.63 -21.83
N LEU A 472 -2.01 20.82 -21.50
CA LEU A 472 -3.06 20.43 -22.46
C LEU A 472 -3.86 21.64 -22.92
N LEU A 473 -4.22 22.56 -22.01
CA LEU A 473 -4.91 23.80 -22.36
C LEU A 473 -4.06 24.67 -23.31
N GLY A 474 -2.80 24.93 -22.98
CA GLY A 474 -1.90 25.74 -23.80
C GLY A 474 -1.63 25.13 -25.18
N VAL A 475 -1.26 23.85 -25.24
CA VAL A 475 -1.01 23.13 -26.50
C VAL A 475 -2.29 23.06 -27.34
N GLY A 476 -3.43 22.77 -26.70
CA GLY A 476 -4.73 22.71 -27.38
C GLY A 476 -5.08 24.05 -28.05
N ARG A 477 -4.96 25.16 -27.30
CA ARG A 477 -5.20 26.52 -27.84
C ARG A 477 -4.28 26.84 -29.02
N ALA A 478 -2.99 26.54 -28.90
CA ALA A 478 -2.02 26.81 -29.96
C ALA A 478 -2.32 26.02 -31.24
N VAL A 479 -2.69 24.73 -31.13
CA VAL A 479 -3.09 23.88 -32.27
C VAL A 479 -4.43 24.33 -32.88
N LEU A 480 -5.31 24.90 -32.05
CA LEU A 480 -6.61 25.43 -32.48
C LEU A 480 -6.54 26.81 -33.13
N GLY A 481 -5.45 27.55 -32.93
CA GLY A 481 -5.38 28.97 -33.29
C GLY A 481 -6.36 29.82 -32.48
N SER A 482 -6.69 29.41 -31.25
CA SER A 482 -7.63 30.10 -30.36
C SER A 482 -6.91 30.79 -29.20
N GLU A 483 -7.43 31.92 -28.76
CA GLU A 483 -6.94 32.65 -27.59
C GLU A 483 -7.71 32.29 -26.31
N GLU A 484 -7.19 32.71 -25.16
CA GLU A 484 -7.89 32.62 -23.88
C GLU A 484 -9.25 33.33 -23.93
N GLY A 485 -10.24 32.74 -23.27
CA GLY A 485 -11.65 33.18 -23.33
C GLY A 485 -12.40 32.78 -24.60
N ARG A 486 -11.76 32.13 -25.58
CA ARG A 486 -12.38 31.74 -26.86
C ARG A 486 -12.20 30.25 -27.17
N GLY A 487 -13.04 29.76 -28.08
CA GLY A 487 -12.95 28.39 -28.59
C GLY A 487 -13.36 27.33 -27.57
N PRO A 488 -13.04 26.05 -27.83
CA PRO A 488 -13.46 24.93 -26.98
C PRO A 488 -12.63 24.76 -25.70
N LEU A 489 -11.52 25.49 -25.55
CA LEU A 489 -10.61 25.43 -24.40
C LEU A 489 -10.30 26.85 -23.85
N PRO A 490 -11.33 27.60 -23.37
CA PRO A 490 -11.21 29.03 -23.06
C PRO A 490 -10.45 29.35 -21.77
N TRP A 491 -10.21 28.39 -20.88
CA TRP A 491 -9.63 28.66 -19.55
C TRP A 491 -8.12 28.95 -19.61
N ALA A 492 -7.64 29.95 -18.88
CA ALA A 492 -6.21 30.28 -18.88
C ALA A 492 -5.36 29.18 -18.21
N SER A 493 -5.86 28.61 -17.11
CA SER A 493 -5.21 27.54 -16.34
C SER A 493 -6.18 26.42 -15.98
N PHE A 494 -5.62 25.28 -15.56
CA PHE A 494 -6.35 24.14 -15.04
C PHE A 494 -7.07 24.48 -13.73
N GLU A 495 -6.48 25.33 -12.88
CA GLU A 495 -7.16 25.81 -11.66
C GLU A 495 -8.45 26.56 -12.00
N GLN A 496 -8.44 27.44 -13.00
CA GLN A 496 -9.64 28.15 -13.44
C GLN A 496 -10.69 27.19 -14.02
N TYR A 497 -10.24 26.21 -14.80
CA TYR A 497 -11.12 25.16 -15.31
C TYR A 497 -11.75 24.34 -14.18
N LEU A 498 -10.96 23.92 -13.20
CA LEU A 498 -11.40 23.15 -12.04
C LEU A 498 -12.45 23.92 -11.23
N LYS A 499 -12.17 25.20 -10.91
CA LYS A 499 -13.13 26.08 -10.21
C LYS A 499 -14.44 26.19 -10.97
N ALA A 500 -14.38 26.42 -12.30
CA ALA A 500 -15.58 26.48 -13.14
C ALA A 500 -16.34 25.15 -13.17
N ALA A 501 -15.64 24.01 -13.20
CA ALA A 501 -16.25 22.68 -13.18
C ALA A 501 -16.91 22.35 -11.84
N TRP A 502 -16.38 22.88 -10.74
CA TRP A 502 -16.86 22.64 -9.38
C TRP A 502 -17.95 23.60 -8.91
N GLU A 503 -18.12 24.77 -9.54
CA GLU A 503 -19.10 25.77 -9.13
C GLU A 503 -20.52 25.20 -8.91
N PRO A 504 -21.06 24.30 -9.77
CA PRO A 504 -22.39 23.71 -9.52
C PRO A 504 -22.47 22.86 -8.24
N ALA A 505 -21.35 22.24 -7.83
CA ALA A 505 -21.27 21.37 -6.66
C ALA A 505 -21.07 22.17 -5.37
N VAL A 506 -20.35 23.29 -5.40
CA VAL A 506 -20.03 24.10 -4.22
C VAL A 506 -20.92 25.33 -4.03
N ARG A 507 -21.51 25.88 -5.10
CA ARG A 507 -22.43 27.04 -5.08
C ARG A 507 -21.88 28.21 -4.25
N GLY A 508 -20.66 28.65 -4.54
CA GLY A 508 -19.95 29.68 -3.78
C GLY A 508 -19.18 29.20 -2.54
N GLU A 509 -19.35 27.97 -2.06
CA GLU A 509 -18.67 27.42 -0.87
C GLU A 509 -17.34 26.71 -1.17
N TRP A 510 -16.54 27.26 -2.10
CA TRP A 510 -15.25 26.68 -2.49
C TRP A 510 -14.28 26.50 -1.30
N ALA A 511 -14.22 27.49 -0.39
CA ALA A 511 -13.36 27.43 0.79
C ALA A 511 -13.80 26.33 1.79
N GLY A 512 -15.10 26.05 1.88
CA GLY A 512 -15.63 24.93 2.66
C GLY A 512 -15.16 23.59 2.10
N ALA A 513 -15.31 23.40 0.79
CA ALA A 513 -14.85 22.19 0.10
C ALA A 513 -13.34 21.97 0.25
N LEU A 514 -12.51 23.02 0.17
CA LEU A 514 -11.06 22.93 0.40
C LEU A 514 -10.71 22.47 1.82
N ARG A 515 -11.37 23.03 2.83
CA ARG A 515 -11.12 22.71 4.25
C ARG A 515 -11.50 21.27 4.56
N GLN A 516 -12.63 20.84 4.01
CA GLN A 516 -13.17 19.49 4.16
C GLN A 516 -12.38 18.45 3.32
N GLY A 517 -11.75 18.89 2.23
CA GLY A 517 -11.01 18.05 1.28
C GLY A 517 -11.85 17.49 0.14
N GLY A 518 -13.05 18.01 -0.08
CA GLY A 518 -13.97 17.59 -1.13
C GLY A 518 -15.44 17.71 -0.72
N VAL A 519 -16.31 17.07 -1.51
CA VAL A 519 -17.75 16.98 -1.27
C VAL A 519 -18.20 15.53 -1.30
N TRP A 520 -19.12 15.17 -0.42
CA TRP A 520 -19.72 13.85 -0.42
C TRP A 520 -21.19 13.88 -0.06
N ARG A 521 -21.94 12.96 -0.64
CA ARG A 521 -23.37 12.73 -0.41
C ARG A 521 -23.64 11.24 -0.37
N GLU A 522 -24.70 10.86 0.33
CA GLU A 522 -25.19 9.49 0.26
C GLU A 522 -25.76 9.18 -1.12
N VAL A 523 -25.47 7.97 -1.60
CA VAL A 523 -26.03 7.43 -2.84
C VAL A 523 -26.87 6.24 -2.46
N ALA A 524 -28.17 6.34 -2.70
CA ALA A 524 -29.11 5.27 -2.40
C ALA A 524 -28.76 4.01 -3.22
N PRO A 525 -28.86 2.82 -2.61
CA PRO A 525 -28.70 1.58 -3.35
C PRO A 525 -29.73 1.44 -4.47
N VAL A 526 -29.26 0.99 -5.63
CA VAL A 526 -30.10 0.68 -6.79
C VAL A 526 -30.51 -0.79 -6.71
N ALA A 527 -31.81 -1.04 -6.73
CA ALA A 527 -32.34 -2.40 -6.77
C ALA A 527 -31.96 -3.09 -8.10
N VAL A 528 -31.47 -4.32 -8.00
CA VAL A 528 -31.16 -5.18 -9.15
C VAL A 528 -31.77 -6.56 -8.95
N GLN A 529 -32.03 -7.26 -10.05
CA GLN A 529 -32.50 -8.65 -10.02
C GLN A 529 -31.45 -9.56 -10.65
N ALA A 530 -31.20 -10.69 -9.99
CA ALA A 530 -30.27 -11.69 -10.49
C ALA A 530 -30.94 -12.54 -11.58
N LYS A 531 -30.28 -12.67 -12.73
CA LYS A 531 -30.61 -13.66 -13.75
C LYS A 531 -29.94 -14.98 -13.37
N ALA A 532 -30.75 -15.99 -13.07
CA ALA A 532 -30.27 -17.35 -12.95
C ALA A 532 -30.10 -17.96 -14.35
N GLY A 533 -28.96 -18.61 -14.58
CA GLY A 533 -28.67 -19.30 -15.83
C GLY A 533 -27.46 -20.22 -15.66
N PRO A 534 -27.30 -21.21 -16.56
CA PRO A 534 -26.17 -22.13 -16.51
C PRO A 534 -24.84 -21.38 -16.68
N VAL A 535 -23.85 -21.75 -15.87
CA VAL A 535 -22.49 -21.23 -15.98
C VAL A 535 -21.58 -22.34 -16.50
N GLU A 536 -20.88 -22.09 -17.60
CA GLU A 536 -19.86 -23.02 -18.09
C GLU A 536 -18.70 -23.12 -17.09
N ALA A 537 -18.65 -24.23 -16.39
CA ALA A 537 -17.68 -24.52 -15.34
C ALA A 537 -16.37 -25.03 -15.95
N GLY A 538 -15.24 -24.40 -15.61
CA GLY A 538 -13.91 -24.83 -16.02
C GLY A 538 -12.78 -24.10 -15.31
N ALA A 539 -11.64 -24.78 -15.16
CA ALA A 539 -10.42 -24.16 -14.65
C ALA A 539 -9.81 -23.19 -15.68
N ALA A 540 -8.96 -22.27 -15.21
CA ALA A 540 -8.24 -21.36 -16.09
C ALA A 540 -7.35 -22.14 -17.07
N ALA A 541 -7.42 -21.81 -18.36
CA ALA A 541 -6.46 -22.29 -19.35
C ALA A 541 -5.11 -21.60 -19.14
N LEU A 542 -4.03 -22.39 -19.08
CA LEU A 542 -2.66 -21.93 -18.87
C LEU A 542 -1.76 -22.37 -20.03
N GLU A 543 -1.04 -21.44 -20.64
CA GLU A 543 -0.08 -21.69 -21.71
C GLU A 543 1.28 -22.14 -21.16
N GLY A 544 1.93 -23.12 -21.80
CA GLY A 544 3.27 -23.57 -21.44
C GLY A 544 3.34 -25.07 -21.18
N ASP A 545 4.47 -25.53 -20.65
CA ASP A 545 4.70 -26.94 -20.35
C ASP A 545 3.69 -27.46 -19.31
N ALA A 546 2.98 -28.54 -19.63
CA ALA A 546 1.99 -29.15 -18.73
C ALA A 546 2.60 -29.65 -17.41
N SER A 547 3.89 -30.00 -17.40
CA SER A 547 4.64 -30.36 -16.19
C SER A 547 5.11 -29.15 -15.37
N GLY A 548 4.98 -27.94 -15.91
CA GLY A 548 5.33 -26.69 -15.26
C GLY A 548 4.31 -26.23 -14.21
N PHE A 549 4.74 -25.24 -13.42
CA PHE A 549 3.96 -24.65 -12.34
C PHE A 549 3.10 -23.49 -12.85
N ALA A 550 1.87 -23.34 -12.37
CA ALA A 550 1.08 -22.15 -12.63
C ALA A 550 1.76 -20.91 -12.00
N LEU A 551 1.95 -19.86 -12.79
CA LEU A 551 2.52 -18.61 -12.29
C LEU A 551 1.44 -17.73 -11.65
N LEU A 552 1.68 -17.29 -10.42
CA LEU A 552 0.87 -16.31 -9.69
C LEU A 552 1.64 -14.97 -9.58
N PRO A 553 1.51 -14.06 -10.55
CA PRO A 553 2.17 -12.75 -10.49
C PRO A 553 1.30 -11.75 -9.69
N TYR A 554 1.62 -11.50 -8.41
CA TYR A 554 0.74 -10.75 -7.51
C TYR A 554 1.18 -9.31 -7.24
N PRO A 555 0.26 -8.33 -7.28
CA PRO A 555 0.58 -6.94 -6.97
C PRO A 555 1.08 -6.81 -5.54
N SER A 556 2.27 -6.23 -5.37
CA SER A 556 2.85 -6.01 -4.05
C SER A 556 2.07 -4.95 -3.28
N LEU A 557 1.78 -5.19 -2.00
CA LEU A 557 1.26 -4.15 -1.08
C LEU A 557 2.18 -2.91 -1.06
N ARG A 558 3.49 -3.10 -1.24
CA ARG A 558 4.48 -2.02 -1.22
C ARG A 558 4.49 -1.25 -2.53
N PHE A 559 4.54 -1.94 -3.68
CA PHE A 559 4.84 -1.29 -4.96
C PHE A 559 3.66 -1.20 -5.93
N TYR A 560 2.58 -1.94 -5.67
CA TYR A 560 1.42 -2.08 -6.56
C TYR A 560 1.86 -2.53 -7.97
N ASP A 561 1.75 -1.66 -8.97
CA ASP A 561 2.18 -1.89 -10.37
C ASP A 561 3.60 -1.39 -10.66
N GLY A 562 4.34 -0.96 -9.64
CA GLY A 562 5.70 -0.43 -9.73
C GLY A 562 5.80 1.08 -9.53
N ARG A 563 4.66 1.79 -9.43
CA ARG A 563 4.68 3.25 -9.19
C ARG A 563 5.30 3.66 -7.84
N GLY A 564 5.22 2.79 -6.83
CA GLY A 564 5.85 3.01 -5.52
C GLY A 564 7.30 2.50 -5.41
N ALA A 565 7.87 1.93 -6.47
CA ALA A 565 9.13 1.20 -6.38
C ALA A 565 10.37 2.07 -6.15
N SER A 566 10.31 3.37 -6.44
CA SER A 566 11.41 4.31 -6.16
C SER A 566 11.46 4.78 -4.71
N HIS A 567 10.41 4.54 -3.91
CA HIS A 567 10.33 5.04 -2.55
C HIS A 567 11.17 4.16 -1.60
N ALA A 568 12.24 4.71 -1.06
CA ALA A 568 13.19 3.96 -0.23
C ALA A 568 12.54 3.39 1.05
N TRP A 569 11.59 4.12 1.66
CA TRP A 569 10.80 3.61 2.78
C TRP A 569 9.98 2.35 2.43
N LEU A 570 9.46 2.25 1.20
CA LEU A 570 8.73 1.06 0.76
C LEU A 570 9.68 -0.10 0.45
N GLN A 571 10.89 0.18 -0.04
CA GLN A 571 11.91 -0.84 -0.28
C GLN A 571 12.42 -1.49 1.02
N GLU A 572 12.60 -0.67 2.06
CA GLU A 572 13.08 -1.11 3.38
C GLU A 572 11.95 -1.61 4.31
N SER A 573 10.70 -1.28 4.03
CA SER A 573 9.55 -1.88 4.71
C SER A 573 9.48 -3.38 4.38
N PRO A 574 9.46 -4.26 5.40
CA PRO A 574 9.41 -5.71 5.17
C PRO A 574 8.13 -6.13 4.44
N ASP A 575 8.27 -7.05 3.50
CA ASP A 575 7.13 -7.82 3.01
C ASP A 575 6.48 -8.56 4.18
N THR A 576 5.15 -8.51 4.28
CA THR A 576 4.47 -8.98 5.48
C THR A 576 4.60 -10.49 5.70
N MET A 577 4.58 -11.28 4.62
CA MET A 577 4.61 -12.74 4.72
C MET A 577 6.05 -13.26 4.81
N THR A 578 6.93 -12.79 3.93
CA THR A 578 8.30 -13.29 3.81
C THR A 578 9.32 -12.54 4.67
N GLN A 579 8.97 -11.35 5.15
CA GLN A 579 9.87 -10.41 5.83
C GLN A 579 11.08 -9.97 4.99
N ALA A 580 11.04 -10.24 3.67
CA ALA A 580 12.08 -9.85 2.73
C ALA A 580 12.01 -8.36 2.38
N VAL A 581 13.18 -7.75 2.23
CA VAL A 581 13.34 -6.34 1.81
C VAL A 581 14.28 -6.24 0.62
N TRP A 582 14.18 -5.14 -0.14
CA TRP A 582 15.05 -4.75 -1.26
C TRP A 582 15.14 -5.66 -2.49
N ASP A 583 14.81 -6.96 -2.40
CA ASP A 583 14.88 -7.93 -3.48
C ASP A 583 13.49 -8.34 -3.99
N ALA A 584 13.42 -8.68 -5.28
CA ALA A 584 12.36 -9.54 -5.82
C ALA A 584 12.75 -11.02 -5.61
N TRP A 585 11.78 -11.91 -5.47
CA TRP A 585 12.00 -13.35 -5.27
C TRP A 585 10.97 -14.18 -6.05
N VAL A 586 11.24 -15.47 -6.19
CA VAL A 586 10.25 -16.47 -6.61
C VAL A 586 9.91 -17.37 -5.42
N GLU A 587 8.65 -17.40 -5.02
CA GLU A 587 8.14 -18.35 -4.03
C GLU A 587 8.01 -19.73 -4.68
N VAL A 588 8.67 -20.72 -4.08
CA VAL A 588 8.68 -22.11 -4.53
C VAL A 588 8.05 -22.99 -3.45
N PRO A 589 7.08 -23.85 -3.78
CA PRO A 589 6.48 -24.77 -2.80
C PRO A 589 7.54 -25.67 -2.17
N ALA A 590 7.44 -25.93 -0.87
CA ALA A 590 8.40 -26.74 -0.12
C ALA A 590 8.63 -28.13 -0.77
N GLU A 591 7.56 -28.80 -1.21
CA GLU A 591 7.64 -30.12 -1.86
C GLU A 591 8.38 -30.07 -3.20
N ALA A 592 8.16 -29.00 -3.97
CA ALA A 592 8.86 -28.76 -5.22
C ALA A 592 10.33 -28.41 -4.98
N ALA A 593 10.61 -27.61 -3.94
CA ALA A 593 11.96 -27.23 -3.55
C ALA A 593 12.78 -28.47 -3.13
N THR A 594 12.21 -29.38 -2.34
CA THR A 594 12.87 -30.65 -1.98
C THR A 594 13.16 -31.51 -3.21
N ARG A 595 12.18 -31.68 -4.11
CA ARG A 595 12.36 -32.47 -5.35
C ARG A 595 13.44 -31.88 -6.28
N LEU A 596 13.53 -30.55 -6.35
CA LEU A 596 14.48 -29.83 -7.21
C LEU A 596 15.81 -29.53 -6.52
N GLY A 597 15.98 -29.89 -5.25
CA GLY A 597 17.17 -29.57 -4.45
C GLY A 597 17.41 -28.05 -4.33
N VAL A 598 16.36 -27.26 -4.19
CA VAL A 598 16.39 -25.79 -4.08
C VAL A 598 16.32 -25.35 -2.63
N ALA A 599 17.18 -24.42 -2.23
CA ALA A 599 17.10 -23.74 -0.94
C ALA A 599 16.79 -22.25 -1.10
N THR A 600 16.29 -21.61 -0.04
CA THR A 600 16.09 -20.15 -0.03
C THR A 600 17.41 -19.42 -0.33
N GLY A 601 17.36 -18.50 -1.28
CA GLY A 601 18.51 -17.75 -1.81
C GLY A 601 19.21 -18.41 -3.01
N ASP A 602 18.88 -19.63 -3.40
CA ASP A 602 19.33 -20.18 -4.69
C ASP A 602 18.73 -19.36 -5.83
N VAL A 603 19.53 -19.02 -6.85
CA VAL A 603 19.01 -18.32 -8.02
C VAL A 603 18.41 -19.33 -9.00
N LEU A 604 17.15 -19.10 -9.35
CA LEU A 604 16.41 -19.90 -10.30
C LEU A 604 16.14 -19.10 -11.57
N ARG A 605 16.34 -19.75 -12.70
CA ARG A 605 15.82 -19.31 -13.98
C ARG A 605 14.37 -19.79 -14.10
N VAL A 606 13.44 -18.84 -14.12
CA VAL A 606 12.01 -19.05 -14.31
C VAL A 606 11.70 -18.80 -15.78
N THR A 607 11.19 -19.81 -16.49
CA THR A 607 10.96 -19.75 -17.95
C THR A 607 9.51 -19.99 -18.29
N SER A 608 8.97 -19.19 -19.21
CA SER A 608 7.65 -19.29 -19.83
C SER A 608 7.80 -19.32 -21.36
N PRO A 609 6.73 -19.59 -22.13
CA PRO A 609 6.73 -19.40 -23.59
C PRO A 609 7.09 -17.97 -24.04
N HIS A 610 6.88 -16.97 -23.18
CA HIS A 610 7.03 -15.55 -23.51
C HIS A 610 8.39 -14.96 -23.12
N GLY A 611 9.14 -15.64 -22.25
CA GLY A 611 10.41 -15.13 -21.75
C GLY A 611 10.94 -15.89 -20.54
N ALA A 612 12.09 -15.45 -20.04
CA ALA A 612 12.71 -15.99 -18.84
C ALA A 612 13.30 -14.87 -17.96
N ILE A 613 13.25 -15.07 -16.64
CA ILE A 613 13.85 -14.17 -15.64
C ILE A 613 14.63 -14.98 -14.61
N GLU A 614 15.56 -14.33 -13.90
CA GLU A 614 16.36 -14.97 -12.84
C GLU A 614 16.15 -14.31 -11.49
N LEU A 615 15.63 -15.07 -10.54
CA LEU A 615 15.27 -14.59 -9.20
C LEU A 615 15.82 -15.51 -8.11
N PRO A 616 16.19 -14.98 -6.94
CA PRO A 616 16.44 -15.81 -5.76
C PRO A 616 15.13 -16.51 -5.32
N ALA A 617 15.24 -17.78 -4.94
CA ALA A 617 14.13 -18.55 -4.42
C ALA A 617 13.81 -18.17 -2.96
N TYR A 618 12.52 -18.17 -2.63
CA TYR A 618 12.01 -18.26 -1.26
C TYR A 618 11.21 -19.55 -1.15
N VAL A 619 11.63 -20.47 -0.29
CA VAL A 619 10.91 -21.74 -0.09
C VAL A 619 9.70 -21.47 0.82
N SER A 620 8.51 -21.76 0.30
CA SER A 620 7.24 -21.51 0.99
C SER A 620 6.48 -22.81 1.24
N ALA A 621 6.09 -23.06 2.48
CA ALA A 621 5.18 -24.16 2.83
C ALA A 621 3.70 -23.81 2.59
N THR A 622 3.40 -22.52 2.42
CA THR A 622 2.04 -21.97 2.35
C THR A 622 1.63 -21.62 0.92
N LEU A 623 2.17 -22.37 -0.04
CA LEU A 623 1.87 -22.25 -1.47
C LEU A 623 1.44 -23.61 -2.03
N HIS A 624 0.44 -23.63 -2.91
CA HIS A 624 -0.03 -24.87 -3.53
C HIS A 624 1.11 -25.56 -4.33
N PRO A 625 1.29 -26.90 -4.25
CA PRO A 625 2.42 -27.61 -4.86
C PRO A 625 2.56 -27.47 -6.39
N THR A 626 1.50 -27.05 -7.07
CA THR A 626 1.47 -26.86 -8.53
C THR A 626 1.65 -25.41 -8.97
N ALA A 627 2.00 -24.51 -8.04
CA ALA A 627 2.08 -23.08 -8.27
C ALA A 627 3.48 -22.52 -7.94
N VAL A 628 3.82 -21.39 -8.54
CA VAL A 628 4.91 -20.50 -8.10
C VAL A 628 4.36 -19.08 -8.03
N ALA A 629 4.85 -18.28 -7.09
CA ALA A 629 4.38 -16.90 -6.94
C ALA A 629 5.54 -15.91 -7.02
N ILE A 630 5.30 -14.75 -7.65
CA ILE A 630 6.29 -13.68 -7.81
C ILE A 630 5.60 -12.33 -7.56
N PRO A 631 6.10 -11.48 -6.64
CA PRO A 631 5.55 -10.15 -6.45
C PRO A 631 5.82 -9.26 -7.67
N LEU A 632 4.77 -8.55 -8.12
CA LEU A 632 4.80 -7.50 -9.12
C LEU A 632 5.22 -6.15 -8.53
N GLY A 633 5.65 -5.25 -9.42
CA GLY A 633 6.00 -3.87 -9.09
C GLY A 633 7.43 -3.69 -8.58
N HIS A 634 8.21 -4.75 -8.42
CA HIS A 634 9.65 -4.61 -8.19
C HIS A 634 10.31 -3.99 -9.43
N ARG A 635 11.04 -2.90 -9.22
CA ARG A 635 11.70 -2.14 -10.28
C ARG A 635 13.15 -1.87 -9.89
N TYR A 636 14.06 -2.27 -10.78
CA TYR A 636 15.47 -1.88 -10.71
C TYR A 636 15.79 -1.10 -11.98
N ALA A 637 15.17 0.06 -12.12
CA ALA A 637 15.61 0.97 -13.15
C ALA A 637 17.05 1.42 -12.81
N PRO A 638 17.89 1.68 -13.82
CA PRO A 638 19.28 2.10 -13.62
C PRO A 638 19.42 3.34 -12.71
N TYR A 639 18.35 4.11 -12.57
CA TYR A 639 18.37 5.47 -11.99
C TYR A 639 17.87 5.55 -10.54
N HIS A 640 17.19 4.54 -9.99
CA HIS A 640 16.46 4.68 -8.71
C HIS A 640 17.14 4.02 -7.52
N VAL A 641 17.74 2.84 -7.76
CA VAL A 641 18.27 1.98 -6.70
C VAL A 641 19.80 2.03 -6.50
N PRO A 642 20.66 2.59 -7.39
CA PRO A 642 22.12 2.52 -7.20
C PRO A 642 22.64 2.99 -5.84
N ARG A 643 21.90 3.87 -5.15
CA ARG A 643 22.24 4.36 -3.80
C ARG A 643 22.22 3.26 -2.73
N TYR A 644 21.31 2.28 -2.85
CA TYR A 644 21.05 1.28 -1.81
C TYR A 644 21.23 -0.17 -2.27
N VAL A 645 21.10 -0.43 -3.58
CA VAL A 645 21.32 -1.75 -4.20
C VAL A 645 21.95 -1.54 -5.58
N ALA A 646 22.93 -2.37 -5.93
CA ALA A 646 23.49 -2.37 -7.28
C ALA A 646 22.38 -2.56 -8.34
N ALA A 647 22.47 -1.82 -9.44
CA ALA A 647 21.54 -1.99 -10.55
C ALA A 647 21.64 -3.42 -11.11
N ALA A 648 20.49 -4.07 -11.27
CA ALA A 648 20.43 -5.37 -11.93
C ALA A 648 20.52 -5.18 -13.46
N PRO A 649 21.27 -6.03 -14.18
CA PRO A 649 21.40 -5.92 -15.63
C PRO A 649 20.11 -6.31 -16.39
N THR A 650 19.17 -6.98 -15.74
CA THR A 650 17.89 -7.44 -16.32
C THR A 650 16.70 -7.05 -15.44
N ALA A 651 15.57 -6.80 -16.09
CA ALA A 651 14.32 -6.52 -15.39
C ALA A 651 13.82 -7.78 -14.66
N MET A 652 13.53 -7.64 -13.36
CA MET A 652 13.13 -8.73 -12.46
C MET A 652 11.61 -8.77 -12.23
N THR A 653 10.82 -8.35 -13.22
CA THR A 653 9.35 -8.32 -13.14
C THR A 653 8.71 -9.56 -13.77
N PRO A 654 7.72 -10.21 -13.13
CA PRO A 654 7.04 -11.36 -13.74
C PRO A 654 6.17 -10.98 -14.94
N ALA A 655 5.92 -9.69 -15.21
CA ALA A 655 5.28 -9.24 -16.45
C ALA A 655 6.06 -9.67 -17.71
N ALA A 656 7.38 -9.90 -17.59
CA ALA A 656 8.23 -10.43 -18.67
C ALA A 656 7.92 -11.89 -19.05
N LEU A 657 7.17 -12.62 -18.22
CA LEU A 657 6.80 -14.02 -18.42
C LEU A 657 5.37 -14.19 -19.00
N LEU A 658 4.65 -13.08 -19.20
CA LEU A 658 3.23 -13.11 -19.54
C LEU A 658 2.98 -12.79 -21.02
N GLY A 659 2.04 -13.54 -21.61
CA GLY A 659 1.51 -13.31 -22.95
C GLY A 659 0.42 -12.24 -23.01
N PRO A 660 -0.10 -11.91 -24.20
CA PRO A 660 -1.21 -10.97 -24.39
C PRO A 660 -2.60 -11.60 -24.12
N ALA A 661 -2.64 -12.73 -23.41
CA ALA A 661 -3.88 -13.48 -23.18
C ALA A 661 -4.89 -12.65 -22.38
N ARG A 662 -6.17 -12.85 -22.69
CA ARG A 662 -7.29 -12.12 -22.09
C ARG A 662 -8.49 -13.03 -21.87
N ASP A 663 -9.31 -12.69 -20.88
CA ASP A 663 -10.63 -13.29 -20.70
C ASP A 663 -11.54 -12.86 -21.87
N ALA A 664 -12.11 -13.83 -22.59
CA ALA A 664 -12.85 -13.57 -23.83
C ALA A 664 -14.14 -12.74 -23.64
N THR A 665 -14.70 -12.73 -22.43
CA THR A 665 -16.00 -12.09 -22.15
C THR A 665 -15.84 -10.65 -21.68
N SER A 666 -14.87 -10.39 -20.81
CA SER A 666 -14.59 -9.07 -20.26
C SER A 666 -13.53 -8.29 -21.03
N GLY A 667 -12.66 -8.97 -21.78
CA GLY A 667 -11.48 -8.39 -22.39
C GLY A 667 -10.37 -8.05 -21.38
N GLY A 668 -10.49 -8.44 -20.11
CA GLY A 668 -9.48 -8.21 -19.08
C GLY A 668 -8.23 -9.09 -19.26
N ALA A 669 -7.08 -8.61 -18.79
CA ALA A 669 -5.82 -9.34 -18.87
C ALA A 669 -5.86 -10.67 -18.10
N ALA A 670 -5.37 -11.75 -18.70
CA ALA A 670 -5.24 -13.05 -18.05
C ALA A 670 -3.90 -13.16 -17.30
N TRP A 671 -3.82 -12.56 -16.11
CA TRP A 671 -2.62 -12.62 -15.25
C TRP A 671 -2.31 -14.05 -14.77
N LEU A 672 -3.35 -14.84 -14.49
CA LEU A 672 -3.24 -16.30 -14.33
C LEU A 672 -3.42 -16.95 -15.72
N GLY A 673 -2.36 -16.94 -16.52
CA GLY A 673 -2.43 -17.37 -17.92
C GLY A 673 -1.31 -18.30 -18.38
N VAL A 674 -0.27 -18.52 -17.58
CA VAL A 674 0.92 -19.26 -18.02
C VAL A 674 1.41 -20.27 -16.99
N ARG A 675 2.06 -21.31 -17.49
CA ARG A 675 2.91 -22.24 -16.74
C ARG A 675 4.38 -21.87 -16.93
N VAL A 676 5.15 -22.08 -15.87
CA VAL A 676 6.59 -21.84 -15.88
C VAL A 676 7.37 -23.04 -15.40
N THR A 677 8.57 -23.21 -15.94
CA THR A 677 9.55 -24.20 -15.50
C THR A 677 10.65 -23.53 -14.69
N LEU A 678 11.20 -24.25 -13.71
CA LEU A 678 12.27 -23.78 -12.84
C LEU A 678 13.57 -24.55 -13.14
N ALA A 679 14.68 -23.82 -13.28
CA ALA A 679 16.00 -24.41 -13.39
C ALA A 679 16.99 -23.69 -12.46
N LYS A 680 17.81 -24.45 -11.72
CA LYS A 680 18.91 -23.88 -10.92
C LYS A 680 19.97 -23.30 -11.84
N THR A 681 20.46 -22.10 -11.55
CA THR A 681 21.59 -21.50 -12.28
C THR A 681 22.94 -21.85 -11.67
N GLY A 682 22.95 -22.37 -10.43
CA GLY A 682 24.15 -22.58 -9.62
C GLY A 682 24.62 -21.34 -8.86
N ALA A 683 24.06 -20.16 -9.16
CA ALA A 683 24.32 -18.94 -8.39
C ALA A 683 23.48 -18.90 -7.11
N ARG A 684 23.99 -18.22 -6.08
CA ARG A 684 23.28 -17.97 -4.82
C ARG A 684 23.27 -16.47 -4.53
N ARG A 685 22.09 -15.95 -4.18
CA ARG A 685 21.84 -14.56 -3.81
C ARG A 685 20.93 -14.55 -2.58
N PRO A 686 21.50 -14.44 -1.36
CA PRO A 686 20.70 -14.39 -0.14
C PRO A 686 19.70 -13.23 -0.14
N LEU A 687 18.49 -13.52 0.33
CA LEU A 687 17.47 -12.52 0.59
C LEU A 687 17.72 -11.84 1.94
N ALA A 688 17.53 -10.52 2.00
CA ALA A 688 17.54 -9.78 3.25
C ALA A 688 16.19 -9.96 3.97
N ILE A 689 16.10 -11.00 4.81
CA ILE A 689 14.90 -11.32 5.61
C ILE A 689 15.08 -10.78 7.03
N LEU A 690 14.17 -9.91 7.47
CA LEU A 690 14.31 -9.17 8.73
C LEU A 690 13.94 -9.97 9.98
N GLN A 691 13.23 -11.09 9.83
CA GLN A 691 12.81 -11.96 10.92
C GLN A 691 13.44 -13.35 10.73
N ALA A 692 14.22 -13.79 11.71
CA ALA A 692 15.00 -15.02 11.60
C ALA A 692 14.15 -16.31 11.67
N THR A 693 13.10 -16.31 12.49
CA THR A 693 12.17 -17.44 12.68
C THR A 693 10.74 -16.92 12.77
N HIS A 694 9.79 -17.71 12.27
CA HIS A 694 8.35 -17.46 12.41
C HIS A 694 7.71 -18.35 13.49
N ASP A 695 8.48 -19.24 14.10
CA ASP A 695 8.07 -20.00 15.28
C ASP A 695 8.43 -19.21 16.53
N GLN A 696 7.49 -19.10 17.47
CA GLN A 696 7.71 -18.46 18.75
C GLN A 696 8.34 -19.38 19.81
N ASP A 697 8.63 -20.64 19.48
CA ASP A 697 9.23 -21.67 20.34
C ASP A 697 8.47 -21.87 21.67
N GLN A 698 7.13 -21.85 21.64
CA GLN A 698 6.27 -21.98 22.82
C GLN A 698 6.49 -20.88 23.90
N ARG A 699 7.01 -19.71 23.51
CA ARG A 699 7.27 -18.59 24.44
C ARG A 699 6.07 -17.68 24.71
N GLU A 700 4.91 -18.01 24.15
CA GLU A 700 3.64 -17.27 24.33
C GLU A 700 3.77 -15.75 24.16
N LEU A 701 4.62 -15.30 23.21
CA LEU A 701 4.83 -13.88 22.89
C LEU A 701 3.55 -13.29 22.30
N VAL A 702 2.98 -14.00 21.33
CA VAL A 702 1.65 -13.72 20.83
C VAL A 702 0.68 -14.71 21.45
N GLN A 703 -0.31 -14.18 22.16
CA GLN A 703 -1.29 -14.99 22.86
C GLN A 703 -2.63 -14.93 22.13
N HIS A 704 -3.32 -16.07 22.12
CA HIS A 704 -4.65 -16.19 21.56
C HIS A 704 -5.64 -16.71 22.61
N VAL A 705 -6.93 -16.57 22.31
CA VAL A 705 -8.05 -17.10 23.10
C VAL A 705 -9.15 -17.53 22.13
N ASP A 706 -9.78 -18.67 22.39
CA ASP A 706 -10.93 -19.11 21.59
C ASP A 706 -12.13 -18.16 21.78
N LEU A 707 -12.94 -17.98 20.74
CA LEU A 707 -14.10 -17.08 20.74
C LEU A 707 -15.11 -17.40 21.85
N ARG A 708 -15.36 -18.67 22.16
CA ARG A 708 -16.23 -19.06 23.27
C ARG A 708 -15.61 -18.63 24.60
N ALA A 709 -14.32 -18.91 24.80
CA ALA A 709 -13.61 -18.49 26.00
C ALA A 709 -13.55 -16.96 26.14
N ALA A 710 -13.36 -16.22 25.04
CA ALA A 710 -13.40 -14.76 25.01
C ALA A 710 -14.78 -14.21 25.42
N ARG A 711 -15.87 -14.84 24.97
CA ARG A 711 -17.24 -14.51 25.41
C ARG A 711 -17.44 -14.78 26.90
N GLU A 712 -16.93 -15.90 27.40
CA GLU A 712 -17.02 -16.24 28.82
C GLU A 712 -16.21 -15.26 29.69
N GLN A 713 -15.00 -14.89 29.26
CA GLN A 713 -14.14 -13.88 29.93
C GLN A 713 -14.78 -12.49 29.92
N ALA A 714 -15.43 -12.10 28.81
CA ALA A 714 -16.15 -10.83 28.74
C ALA A 714 -17.31 -10.74 29.75
N LEU A 715 -17.91 -11.87 30.14
CA LEU A 715 -18.99 -11.94 31.12
C LEU A 715 -18.48 -12.04 32.57
N ARG A 716 -17.40 -12.78 32.80
CA ARG A 716 -16.90 -13.10 34.16
C ARG A 716 -15.79 -12.18 34.65
N GLY A 717 -15.20 -11.38 33.78
CA GLY A 717 -14.00 -10.59 34.07
C GLY A 717 -12.71 -11.43 33.94
N PRO A 718 -11.53 -10.78 34.01
CA PRO A 718 -10.25 -11.46 33.94
C PRO A 718 -10.04 -12.43 35.11
N ALA A 719 -9.22 -13.46 34.89
CA ALA A 719 -8.67 -14.23 36.00
C ALA A 719 -7.78 -13.33 36.88
N PRO A 720 -7.66 -13.59 38.20
CA PRO A 720 -6.76 -12.84 39.06
C PRO A 720 -5.31 -12.96 38.54
N SER A 721 -4.67 -11.83 38.26
CA SER A 721 -3.24 -11.80 37.92
C SER A 721 -2.40 -11.84 39.20
N HIS A 722 -1.28 -12.56 39.16
CA HIS A 722 -0.28 -12.48 40.22
C HIS A 722 0.57 -11.22 40.01
N GLU A 723 0.63 -10.34 41.01
CA GLU A 723 1.61 -9.24 40.97
C GLU A 723 3.03 -9.82 41.06
N PRO A 724 3.90 -9.51 40.08
CA PRO A 724 5.28 -9.95 40.16
C PRO A 724 5.98 -9.29 41.35
N ILE A 725 6.69 -10.09 42.13
CA ILE A 725 7.50 -9.61 43.24
C ILE A 725 8.60 -8.70 42.68
N SER A 726 8.65 -7.45 43.13
CA SER A 726 9.64 -6.46 42.71
C SER A 726 10.43 -5.95 43.91
N MET A 727 11.76 -5.85 43.75
CA MET A 727 12.61 -5.14 44.71
C MET A 727 12.60 -3.61 44.48
N TYR A 728 12.09 -3.16 43.33
CA TYR A 728 11.88 -1.74 43.04
C TYR A 728 10.58 -1.28 43.69
N ALA A 729 10.63 -0.12 44.34
CA ALA A 729 9.44 0.53 44.88
C ALA A 729 8.49 0.95 43.76
N ASP A 730 7.19 0.89 44.03
CA ASP A 730 6.17 1.39 43.11
C ASP A 730 6.34 2.90 42.90
N HIS A 731 6.18 3.33 41.66
CA HIS A 731 6.38 4.72 41.29
C HIS A 731 5.06 5.49 41.30
N VAL A 732 5.10 6.73 41.78
CA VAL A 732 3.95 7.65 41.74
C VAL A 732 4.16 8.64 40.61
N TYR A 733 3.28 8.64 39.61
CA TYR A 733 3.31 9.59 38.50
C TYR A 733 2.44 10.80 38.85
N PRO A 734 3.01 11.99 39.14
CA PRO A 734 2.25 13.14 39.64
C PRO A 734 1.32 13.74 38.58
N GLY A 735 1.74 13.73 37.31
CA GLY A 735 0.97 14.24 36.16
C GLY A 735 0.26 13.11 35.40
N TYR A 736 0.50 13.05 34.09
CA TYR A 736 0.02 12.00 33.21
C TYR A 736 0.85 10.71 33.35
N HIS A 737 0.30 9.58 32.94
CA HIS A 737 1.05 8.33 32.78
C HIS A 737 0.77 7.78 31.37
N TRP A 738 1.68 8.02 30.43
CA TRP A 738 1.45 7.66 29.04
C TRP A 738 1.61 6.15 28.80
N GLY A 739 0.66 5.56 28.08
CA GLY A 739 0.70 4.15 27.72
C GLY A 739 0.04 3.87 26.38
N LEU A 740 0.14 2.62 25.95
CA LEU A 740 -0.36 2.18 24.66
C LEU A 740 -0.99 0.79 24.78
N ALA A 741 -2.13 0.58 24.14
CA ALA A 741 -2.80 -0.71 24.01
C ALA A 741 -2.78 -1.16 22.55
N ILE A 742 -2.45 -2.43 22.29
CA ILE A 742 -2.46 -3.05 20.96
C ILE A 742 -3.44 -4.21 20.94
N ASP A 743 -4.53 -4.08 20.17
CA ASP A 743 -5.42 -5.21 19.89
C ASP A 743 -4.82 -6.10 18.78
N VAL A 744 -4.23 -7.23 19.18
CA VAL A 744 -3.66 -8.20 18.24
C VAL A 744 -4.75 -8.81 17.37
N ASP A 745 -6.00 -8.89 17.85
CA ASP A 745 -7.11 -9.39 17.05
C ASP A 745 -7.44 -8.48 15.86
N ALA A 746 -7.29 -7.17 16.04
CA ALA A 746 -7.48 -6.18 14.98
C ALA A 746 -6.24 -5.98 14.08
N CYS A 747 -5.06 -6.47 14.49
CA CYS A 747 -3.84 -6.25 13.72
C CYS A 747 -3.77 -7.16 12.50
N VAL A 748 -3.88 -6.58 11.30
CA VAL A 748 -3.83 -7.34 10.05
C VAL A 748 -2.44 -7.44 9.41
N GLY A 749 -1.40 -6.90 10.04
CA GLY A 749 -0.03 -6.96 9.50
C GLY A 749 0.29 -6.01 8.33
N CYS A 750 -0.52 -4.99 8.07
CA CYS A 750 -0.37 -4.11 6.88
C CYS A 750 0.88 -3.22 6.82
N GLN A 751 1.77 -3.24 7.81
CA GLN A 751 3.02 -2.45 7.91
C GLN A 751 2.86 -0.91 7.88
N ALA A 752 1.64 -0.36 7.80
CA ALA A 752 1.41 1.09 7.73
C ALA A 752 2.04 1.85 8.91
N CYS A 753 1.96 1.28 10.11
CA CYS A 753 2.55 1.84 11.33
C CYS A 753 4.08 1.91 11.30
N VAL A 754 4.76 1.01 10.57
CA VAL A 754 6.22 1.03 10.40
C VAL A 754 6.64 2.23 9.58
N VAL A 755 6.04 2.39 8.39
CA VAL A 755 6.34 3.52 7.50
C VAL A 755 5.92 4.86 8.11
N ALA A 756 4.78 4.92 8.80
CA ALA A 756 4.37 6.14 9.51
C ALA A 756 5.34 6.52 10.64
N CYS A 757 5.86 5.54 11.38
CA CYS A 757 6.88 5.79 12.40
C CYS A 757 8.20 6.27 11.77
N GLN A 758 8.57 5.72 10.61
CA GLN A 758 9.75 6.12 9.86
C GLN A 758 9.63 7.57 9.38
N ALA A 759 8.48 7.91 8.78
CA ALA A 759 8.17 9.25 8.28
C ALA A 759 8.10 10.32 9.38
N GLU A 760 7.45 10.00 10.50
CA GLU A 760 7.25 10.96 11.60
C GLU A 760 8.55 11.26 12.36
N ASN A 761 9.38 10.23 12.57
CA ASN A 761 10.50 10.30 13.50
C ASN A 761 11.86 10.35 12.81
N ASN A 762 11.95 10.81 11.56
CA ASN A 762 13.21 10.98 10.82
C ASN A 762 14.11 9.74 10.84
N VAL A 763 13.53 8.55 10.80
CA VAL A 763 14.31 7.30 10.83
C VAL A 763 14.96 7.10 9.46
N PRO A 764 16.30 6.99 9.39
CA PRO A 764 16.98 6.90 8.10
C PRO A 764 16.81 5.52 7.47
N VAL A 765 17.10 5.46 6.16
CA VAL A 765 17.13 4.22 5.40
C VAL A 765 18.52 3.59 5.47
N ALA A 766 18.60 2.33 5.93
CA ALA A 766 19.87 1.63 6.15
C ALA A 766 20.40 0.90 4.90
N GLY A 767 19.52 0.52 3.97
CA GLY A 767 19.88 -0.19 2.73
C GLY A 767 19.98 -1.72 2.89
N LYS A 768 20.09 -2.43 1.75
CA LYS A 768 20.02 -3.90 1.70
C LYS A 768 21.08 -4.61 2.53
N ALA A 769 22.34 -4.20 2.40
CA ALA A 769 23.45 -4.87 3.10
C ALA A 769 23.32 -4.75 4.62
N SER A 770 22.94 -3.57 5.13
CA SER A 770 22.68 -3.33 6.55
C SER A 770 21.48 -4.14 7.03
N ALA A 771 20.38 -4.15 6.26
CA ALA A 771 19.19 -4.95 6.56
C ALA A 771 19.50 -6.45 6.64
N ALA A 772 20.28 -7.00 5.71
CA ALA A 772 20.71 -8.40 5.72
C ALA A 772 21.57 -8.77 6.95
N TYR A 773 22.26 -7.80 7.55
CA TYR A 773 23.02 -7.98 8.79
C TYR A 773 22.15 -7.78 10.06
N GLY A 774 20.85 -7.50 9.93
CA GLY A 774 19.99 -7.20 11.08
C GLY A 774 20.18 -5.79 11.65
N ARG A 775 20.65 -4.83 10.82
CA ARG A 775 20.92 -3.44 11.20
C ARG A 775 19.88 -2.45 10.68
N GLN A 776 18.70 -2.92 10.31
CA GLN A 776 17.56 -2.07 9.95
C GLN A 776 17.16 -1.16 11.12
N LEU A 777 16.64 0.03 10.82
CA LEU A 777 16.35 1.06 11.83
C LEU A 777 14.87 1.19 12.18
N HIS A 778 14.08 0.13 12.03
CA HIS A 778 12.66 0.15 12.39
C HIS A 778 12.44 0.22 13.91
N TRP A 779 11.78 1.28 14.38
CA TRP A 779 11.43 1.52 15.80
C TRP A 779 10.21 0.72 16.26
N ILE A 780 9.33 0.40 15.32
CA ILE A 780 8.25 -0.57 15.45
C ILE A 780 8.43 -1.58 14.32
N ARG A 781 8.31 -2.86 14.63
CA ARG A 781 8.35 -3.95 13.65
C ARG A 781 7.10 -4.79 13.81
N ILE A 782 6.57 -5.32 12.73
CA ILE A 782 5.48 -6.29 12.78
C ILE A 782 6.08 -7.68 12.65
N GLU A 783 6.00 -8.46 13.72
CA GLU A 783 6.45 -9.83 13.75
C GLU A 783 5.30 -10.74 13.27
N ARG A 784 5.61 -11.67 12.37
CA ARG A 784 4.67 -12.72 11.94
C ARG A 784 5.00 -14.01 12.66
N TRP A 785 4.08 -14.51 13.47
CA TRP A 785 4.18 -15.80 14.14
C TRP A 785 3.25 -16.80 13.45
N ALA A 786 3.75 -17.99 13.16
CA ALA A 786 3.06 -19.05 12.46
C ALA A 786 2.96 -20.27 13.36
N GLU A 787 1.74 -20.62 13.80
CA GLU A 787 1.48 -21.75 14.67
C GLU A 787 0.71 -22.86 13.94
N GLY A 788 0.86 -24.10 14.40
CA GLY A 788 0.21 -25.26 13.80
C GLY A 788 0.99 -25.89 12.62
N PRO A 789 0.34 -26.70 11.78
CA PRO A 789 1.01 -27.42 10.69
C PRO A 789 1.64 -26.47 9.67
N ALA A 790 2.89 -26.73 9.26
CA ALA A 790 3.63 -25.86 8.35
C ALA A 790 2.93 -25.58 7.00
N ALA A 791 2.12 -26.52 6.50
CA ALA A 791 1.37 -26.37 5.25
C ALA A 791 0.10 -25.51 5.39
N GLN A 792 -0.41 -25.34 6.61
CA GLN A 792 -1.61 -24.56 6.94
C GLN A 792 -1.43 -23.88 8.31
N PRO A 793 -0.49 -22.93 8.46
CA PRO A 793 -0.25 -22.28 9.72
C PRO A 793 -1.30 -21.22 10.00
N ALA A 794 -1.68 -21.09 11.27
CA ALA A 794 -2.39 -19.93 11.79
C ALA A 794 -1.37 -18.79 11.97
N ASN A 795 -1.56 -17.69 11.25
CA ASN A 795 -0.67 -16.54 11.33
C ASN A 795 -1.22 -15.52 12.30
N THR A 796 -0.37 -15.00 13.18
CA THR A 796 -0.70 -13.85 14.01
C THR A 796 0.38 -12.78 13.89
N PHE A 797 -0.05 -11.51 13.83
CA PHE A 797 0.82 -10.36 13.66
C PHE A 797 0.96 -9.59 14.97
N LEU A 798 2.19 -9.47 15.47
CA LEU A 798 2.50 -8.78 16.71
C LEU A 798 3.32 -7.51 16.42
N PRO A 799 2.74 -6.30 16.60
CA PRO A 799 3.49 -5.05 16.54
C PRO A 799 4.41 -4.91 17.76
N MET A 800 5.71 -5.07 17.55
CA MET A 800 6.73 -4.97 18.60
C MET A 800 7.48 -3.63 18.52
N LEU A 801 7.42 -2.84 19.59
CA LEU A 801 8.06 -1.53 19.74
C LEU A 801 8.72 -1.38 21.12
N CYS A 802 9.26 -0.21 21.45
CA CYS A 802 9.66 0.06 22.84
C CYS A 802 8.44 -0.10 23.76
N GLN A 803 8.57 -0.93 24.79
CA GLN A 803 7.50 -1.20 25.74
C GLN A 803 7.39 -0.12 26.84
N HIS A 804 8.31 0.86 26.87
CA HIS A 804 8.39 1.90 27.90
C HIS A 804 8.24 1.34 29.32
N CYS A 805 8.97 0.26 29.59
CA CYS A 805 8.98 -0.49 30.85
C CYS A 805 9.09 0.41 32.07
N GLU A 806 8.37 0.10 33.15
CA GLU A 806 8.52 0.76 34.43
C GLU A 806 9.78 0.30 35.19
N VAL A 807 10.09 -0.99 35.10
CA VAL A 807 11.37 -1.52 35.57
C VAL A 807 12.20 -1.78 34.32
N ALA A 808 12.74 -0.70 33.75
CA ALA A 808 13.41 -0.74 32.45
C ALA A 808 14.87 -1.21 32.56
N PRO A 809 15.20 -2.44 32.13
CA PRO A 809 16.57 -2.97 32.23
C PRO A 809 17.58 -2.19 31.37
N CYS A 810 17.11 -1.49 30.34
CA CYS A 810 17.95 -0.70 29.45
C CYS A 810 18.41 0.65 30.04
N GLU A 811 17.82 1.13 31.13
CA GLU A 811 18.19 2.39 31.79
C GLU A 811 19.48 2.27 32.65
N PRO A 812 19.56 1.38 33.66
CA PRO A 812 20.71 1.34 34.58
C PRO A 812 22.03 0.93 33.91
N VAL A 813 21.97 0.26 32.75
CA VAL A 813 23.16 -0.14 31.97
C VAL A 813 23.74 1.00 31.12
N CYS A 814 23.11 2.18 31.09
CA CYS A 814 23.62 3.33 30.37
C CYS A 814 24.60 4.13 31.24
N PRO A 815 25.92 4.12 30.98
CA PRO A 815 26.91 4.76 31.86
C PRO A 815 26.85 6.29 31.87
N VAL A 816 26.11 6.88 30.93
CA VAL A 816 26.01 8.33 30.72
C VAL A 816 24.59 8.87 30.89
N PHE A 817 23.65 8.01 31.33
CA PHE A 817 22.23 8.34 31.55
C PHE A 817 21.53 8.91 30.31
N ALA A 818 21.92 8.44 29.12
CA ALA A 818 21.23 8.79 27.86
C ALA A 818 19.86 8.11 27.74
N ALA A 819 19.66 6.97 28.40
CA ALA A 819 18.37 6.35 28.60
C ALA A 819 17.94 6.58 30.06
N TYR A 820 16.72 7.11 30.26
CA TYR A 820 16.19 7.46 31.58
C TYR A 820 14.67 7.39 31.57
N ARG A 821 14.04 7.46 32.74
CA ARG A 821 12.58 7.55 32.92
C ARG A 821 12.15 9.01 33.13
N THR A 822 11.08 9.44 32.46
CA THR A 822 10.43 10.72 32.73
C THR A 822 9.42 10.61 33.87
N GLU A 823 9.03 11.74 34.45
CA GLU A 823 7.96 11.82 35.47
C GLU A 823 6.58 11.37 34.97
N GLU A 824 6.42 11.19 33.65
CA GLU A 824 5.18 10.76 32.99
C GLU A 824 5.23 9.28 32.54
N GLY A 825 6.21 8.52 33.03
CA GLY A 825 6.36 7.08 32.77
C GLY A 825 6.97 6.73 31.40
N LEU A 826 7.41 7.72 30.62
CA LEU A 826 8.10 7.44 29.37
C LEU A 826 9.55 7.06 29.63
N ASN A 827 10.01 5.96 29.03
CA ASN A 827 11.43 5.77 28.82
C ASN A 827 11.94 6.80 27.78
N GLY A 828 12.74 7.77 28.21
CA GLY A 828 13.40 8.77 27.37
C GLY A 828 14.68 8.25 26.70
N GLN A 829 15.01 8.79 25.53
CA GLN A 829 16.29 8.58 24.86
C GLN A 829 16.84 9.95 24.46
N VAL A 830 17.89 10.38 25.15
CA VAL A 830 18.60 11.64 24.88
C VAL A 830 19.70 11.34 23.87
N TYR A 831 19.47 11.69 22.61
CA TYR A 831 20.35 11.28 21.50
C TYR A 831 21.78 11.82 21.62
N ASN A 832 21.92 13.11 21.94
CA ASN A 832 23.22 13.80 22.07
C ASN A 832 24.04 13.37 23.30
N ARG A 833 23.42 12.67 24.27
CA ARG A 833 24.14 12.10 25.43
C ARG A 833 24.66 10.69 25.16
N CYS A 834 24.14 10.01 24.14
CA CYS A 834 24.50 8.64 23.83
C CYS A 834 25.94 8.55 23.29
N VAL A 835 26.81 7.82 24.00
CA VAL A 835 28.21 7.57 23.58
C VAL A 835 28.39 6.23 22.86
N GLY A 836 27.28 5.57 22.48
CA GLY A 836 27.32 4.39 21.63
C GLY A 836 27.86 3.09 22.23
N THR A 837 27.78 2.90 23.57
CA THR A 837 28.21 1.63 24.20
C THR A 837 27.36 0.43 23.79
N ARG A 838 26.13 0.66 23.32
CA ARG A 838 25.13 -0.33 22.86
C ARG A 838 24.58 -1.28 23.93
N TYR A 839 25.05 -1.22 25.18
CA TYR A 839 24.60 -2.12 26.24
C TYR A 839 23.07 -2.03 26.49
N CYS A 840 22.48 -0.84 26.38
CA CYS A 840 21.03 -0.67 26.50
C CYS A 840 20.22 -1.47 25.46
N GLY A 841 20.81 -1.79 24.30
CA GLY A 841 20.19 -2.67 23.30
C GLY A 841 20.34 -4.16 23.61
N ASN A 842 21.42 -4.56 24.28
CA ASN A 842 21.63 -5.93 24.74
C ASN A 842 20.71 -6.26 25.92
N ASN A 843 20.57 -5.34 26.87
CA ASN A 843 19.76 -5.57 28.09
C ASN A 843 18.26 -5.34 27.87
N CYS A 844 17.85 -4.90 26.67
CA CYS A 844 16.44 -4.75 26.34
C CYS A 844 15.90 -6.11 25.86
N PRO A 845 15.01 -6.78 26.60
CA PRO A 845 14.57 -8.15 26.26
C PRO A 845 13.80 -8.21 24.94
N TYR A 846 13.22 -7.09 24.51
CA TYR A 846 12.48 -6.98 23.25
C TYR A 846 13.38 -6.65 22.04
N HIS A 847 14.65 -6.32 22.26
CA HIS A 847 15.59 -5.89 21.20
C HIS A 847 15.01 -4.80 20.26
N VAL A 848 14.42 -3.76 20.85
CA VAL A 848 13.73 -2.64 20.15
C VAL A 848 14.53 -1.33 20.16
N ARG A 849 15.74 -1.36 20.72
CA ARG A 849 16.72 -0.27 20.55
C ARG A 849 17.48 -0.49 19.25
N ARG A 850 17.57 0.53 18.41
CA ARG A 850 18.24 0.50 17.10
C ARG A 850 19.48 1.38 17.12
N PHE A 851 20.58 0.88 16.60
CA PHE A 851 21.86 1.58 16.65
C PHE A 851 22.22 2.16 15.29
N ASN A 852 22.61 3.43 15.25
CA ASN A 852 23.14 4.05 14.03
C ASN A 852 24.59 3.59 13.81
N TRP A 853 24.74 2.57 12.97
CA TRP A 853 26.06 2.01 12.63
C TRP A 853 26.89 2.91 11.74
N PHE A 854 26.24 3.72 10.92
CA PHE A 854 26.84 4.59 9.92
C PHE A 854 26.26 5.98 10.02
N GLN A 855 26.92 6.94 9.37
CA GLN A 855 26.30 8.22 9.08
C GLN A 855 25.37 8.01 7.88
N TYR A 856 24.07 8.15 8.09
CA TYR A 856 23.09 8.03 7.01
C TYR A 856 22.83 9.39 6.38
N GLU A 857 22.85 9.44 5.05
CA GLU A 857 22.63 10.65 4.28
C GLU A 857 21.17 10.75 3.82
N PHE A 858 20.65 11.98 3.83
CA PHE A 858 19.39 12.34 3.19
C PHE A 858 19.73 13.19 1.96
N PRO A 859 19.72 12.61 0.75
CA PRO A 859 20.18 13.32 -0.45
C PRO A 859 19.16 14.37 -0.90
N ALA A 860 19.67 15.54 -1.31
CA ALA A 860 18.86 16.65 -1.80
C ALA A 860 17.85 16.24 -2.89
N PRO A 861 16.54 16.55 -2.76
CA PRO A 861 15.88 17.32 -1.69
C PRO A 861 15.16 16.46 -0.60
N LEU A 862 15.50 15.19 -0.39
CA LEU A 862 14.80 14.32 0.58
C LEU A 862 14.89 14.82 2.03
N GLU A 863 15.92 15.57 2.40
CA GLU A 863 16.06 16.23 3.70
C GLU A 863 14.95 17.24 3.98
N VAL A 864 14.30 17.76 2.94
CA VAL A 864 13.17 18.70 3.08
C VAL A 864 11.95 18.02 3.70
N GLN A 865 11.82 16.69 3.66
CA GLN A 865 10.71 15.99 4.31
C GLN A 865 10.89 15.85 5.83
N LEU A 866 12.08 16.13 6.37
CA LEU A 866 12.40 15.82 7.77
C LEU A 866 11.55 16.66 8.72
N ASN A 867 10.97 15.98 9.71
CA ASN A 867 10.18 16.60 10.77
C ASN A 867 11.09 17.51 11.61
N PRO A 868 10.85 18.84 11.65
CA PRO A 868 11.72 19.76 12.39
C PRO A 868 11.67 19.55 13.90
N ASP A 869 10.62 18.89 14.42
CA ASP A 869 10.43 18.67 15.86
C ASP A 869 11.17 17.43 16.38
N VAL A 870 11.87 16.70 15.49
CA VAL A 870 12.59 15.47 15.83
C VAL A 870 14.03 15.55 15.38
N THR A 871 14.97 15.33 16.31
CA THR A 871 16.41 15.30 16.01
C THR A 871 16.72 14.28 14.90
N VAL A 872 17.53 14.66 13.92
CA VAL A 872 18.15 13.73 12.97
C VAL A 872 19.39 13.15 13.64
N ARG A 873 19.47 11.83 13.76
CA ARG A 873 20.55 11.18 14.53
C ARG A 873 21.78 10.99 13.66
N GLN A 874 22.93 11.04 14.31
CA GLN A 874 24.23 10.78 13.72
C GLN A 874 24.68 9.34 14.02
N LEU A 875 25.81 8.95 13.41
CA LEU A 875 26.54 7.73 13.70
C LEU A 875 26.75 7.56 15.22
N GLY A 876 26.69 6.32 15.72
CA GLY A 876 27.07 5.99 17.09
C GLY A 876 25.95 6.17 18.13
N ILE A 877 24.73 6.53 17.72
CA ILE A 877 23.62 6.83 18.63
C ILE A 877 22.59 5.70 18.63
N MET A 878 22.09 5.36 19.83
CA MET A 878 20.93 4.48 20.01
C MET A 878 19.61 5.25 19.84
N GLU A 879 18.67 4.60 19.18
CA GLU A 879 17.30 5.06 18.93
C GLU A 879 16.30 4.03 19.44
N LYS A 880 15.05 4.46 19.60
CA LYS A 880 13.91 3.62 19.93
C LYS A 880 12.62 4.37 19.69
N CYS A 881 11.49 3.66 19.68
CA CYS A 881 10.18 4.31 19.83
C CYS A 881 10.17 5.21 21.07
N THR A 882 9.68 6.44 20.91
CA THR A 882 9.55 7.46 21.97
C THR A 882 8.10 7.74 22.34
N MET A 883 7.15 6.90 21.91
CA MET A 883 5.72 7.19 21.90
C MET A 883 5.38 8.54 21.21
N CYS A 884 6.15 8.88 20.17
CA CYS A 884 6.02 10.17 19.46
C CYS A 884 6.04 11.36 20.42
N ILE A 885 7.06 11.44 21.29
CA ILE A 885 7.19 12.47 22.33
C ILE A 885 6.98 13.91 21.81
N GLN A 886 7.39 14.20 20.58
CA GLN A 886 7.15 15.48 19.91
C GLN A 886 5.65 15.82 19.78
N ARG A 887 4.79 14.82 19.55
CA ARG A 887 3.33 14.97 19.52
C ARG A 887 2.73 15.09 20.90
N ILE A 888 3.31 14.40 21.89
CA ILE A 888 2.91 14.53 23.30
C ILE A 888 3.15 15.96 23.78
N ILE A 889 4.33 16.51 23.51
CA ILE A 889 4.69 17.88 23.86
C ILE A 889 3.73 18.86 23.16
N ALA A 890 3.55 18.74 21.84
CA ALA A 890 2.65 19.62 21.08
C ALA A 890 1.20 19.57 21.58
N GLY A 891 0.66 18.38 21.89
CA GLY A 891 -0.70 18.25 22.43
C GLY A 891 -0.84 18.82 23.84
N LYS A 892 0.18 18.68 24.69
CA LYS A 892 0.22 19.32 26.02
C LYS A 892 0.30 20.84 25.93
N ASP A 893 1.12 21.37 25.01
CA ASP A 893 1.23 22.80 24.76
C ASP A 893 -0.11 23.37 24.30
N HIS A 894 -0.78 22.70 23.35
CA HIS A 894 -2.10 23.09 22.89
C HIS A 894 -3.14 23.08 24.02
N ALA A 895 -3.19 22.03 24.84
CA ALA A 895 -4.09 21.98 25.99
C ALA A 895 -3.80 23.08 27.02
N ARG A 896 -2.51 23.39 27.26
CA ARG A 896 -2.09 24.50 28.14
C ARG A 896 -2.54 25.85 27.59
N ASP A 897 -2.39 26.09 26.30
CA ASP A 897 -2.80 27.33 25.65
C ASP A 897 -4.33 27.52 25.72
N GLU A 898 -5.08 26.42 25.63
CA GLU A 898 -6.53 26.36 25.86
C GLU A 898 -6.93 26.33 27.35
N LYS A 899 -5.97 26.41 28.27
CA LYS A 899 -6.16 26.40 29.73
C LYS A 899 -6.94 25.20 30.24
N ARG A 900 -6.68 24.03 29.67
CA ARG A 900 -7.30 22.75 30.05
C ARG A 900 -6.28 21.64 30.18
N THR A 901 -6.70 20.51 30.72
CA THR A 901 -5.92 19.27 30.68
C THR A 901 -6.01 18.62 29.29
N VAL A 902 -5.08 17.73 29.01
CA VAL A 902 -5.12 16.87 27.83
C VAL A 902 -6.32 15.93 27.96
N ARG A 903 -7.10 15.82 26.89
CA ARG A 903 -8.25 14.94 26.72
C ARG A 903 -7.85 13.73 25.89
N ASP A 904 -8.60 12.64 26.04
CA ASP A 904 -8.43 11.48 25.18
C ASP A 904 -8.65 11.86 23.71
N GLY A 905 -7.76 11.41 22.83
CA GLY A 905 -7.76 11.78 21.41
C GLY A 905 -7.07 13.10 21.04
N ASP A 906 -6.69 13.96 21.99
CA ASP A 906 -5.89 15.18 21.68
C ASP A 906 -4.51 14.83 21.08
N ILE A 907 -3.95 13.69 21.50
CA ILE A 907 -2.65 13.20 21.06
C ILE A 907 -2.83 11.86 20.38
N LEU A 908 -2.54 11.81 19.09
CA LEU A 908 -2.48 10.58 18.32
C LEU A 908 -1.04 10.33 17.86
N THR A 909 -0.48 9.19 18.26
CA THR A 909 0.83 8.75 17.76
C THR A 909 0.75 8.43 16.26
N ALA A 910 1.87 8.52 15.53
CA ALA A 910 1.87 8.25 14.09
C ALA A 910 1.44 6.80 13.76
N CYS A 911 1.81 5.84 14.61
CA CYS A 911 1.41 4.44 14.43
C CYS A 911 -0.08 4.19 14.72
N GLN A 912 -0.67 4.90 15.70
CA GLN A 912 -2.11 4.88 15.97
C GLN A 912 -2.90 5.50 14.82
N GLN A 913 -2.55 6.73 14.44
CA GLN A 913 -3.33 7.52 13.47
C GLN A 913 -3.39 6.84 12.10
N THR A 914 -2.29 6.23 11.64
CA THR A 914 -2.26 5.58 10.33
C THR A 914 -2.99 4.23 10.28
N CYS A 915 -3.28 3.61 11.43
CA CYS A 915 -3.72 2.22 11.50
C CYS A 915 -5.18 2.07 11.01
N PRO A 916 -5.44 1.40 9.86
CA PRO A 916 -6.79 1.31 9.30
C PRO A 916 -7.77 0.52 10.17
N THR A 917 -7.27 -0.42 10.97
CA THR A 917 -8.07 -1.24 11.87
C THR A 917 -8.21 -0.66 13.28
N GLN A 918 -7.51 0.44 13.56
CA GLN A 918 -7.40 1.05 14.89
C GLN A 918 -6.92 0.06 15.96
N ALA A 919 -6.00 -0.84 15.59
CA ALA A 919 -5.42 -1.81 16.51
C ALA A 919 -4.58 -1.15 17.62
N ILE A 920 -4.01 0.04 17.37
CA ILE A 920 -3.15 0.74 18.33
C ILE A 920 -3.94 1.89 18.95
N THR A 921 -3.98 1.94 20.28
CA THR A 921 -4.61 3.03 21.06
C THR A 921 -3.59 3.60 22.04
N PHE A 922 -3.27 4.88 21.94
CA PHE A 922 -2.38 5.58 22.87
C PHE A 922 -3.18 6.59 23.70
N GLY A 923 -2.78 6.80 24.96
CA GLY A 923 -3.40 7.80 25.83
C GLY A 923 -2.83 7.78 27.25
N ASP A 924 -3.51 8.48 28.15
CA ASP A 924 -3.17 8.52 29.57
C ASP A 924 -3.78 7.33 30.32
N LEU A 925 -2.93 6.51 30.93
CA LEU A 925 -3.30 5.35 31.74
C LEU A 925 -3.97 5.73 33.06
N LYS A 926 -3.76 6.95 33.57
CA LYS A 926 -4.44 7.45 34.77
C LYS A 926 -5.87 7.95 34.50
N GLY A 927 -6.21 8.23 33.25
CA GLY A 927 -7.55 8.67 32.87
C GLY A 927 -8.55 7.52 33.02
N GLU A 928 -9.43 7.56 34.02
CA GLU A 928 -10.46 6.53 34.25
C GLU A 928 -11.38 6.30 33.03
N LYS A 929 -11.54 7.33 32.19
CA LYS A 929 -12.37 7.30 30.98
C LYS A 929 -11.55 7.23 29.68
N SER A 930 -10.23 7.08 29.75
CA SER A 930 -9.41 7.00 28.53
C SER A 930 -9.60 5.64 27.85
N ALA A 931 -9.60 5.62 26.52
CA ALA A 931 -9.73 4.38 25.77
C ALA A 931 -8.61 3.39 26.11
N VAL A 932 -7.36 3.85 26.28
CA VAL A 932 -6.23 2.98 26.63
C VAL A 932 -6.38 2.35 28.02
N SER A 933 -6.91 3.09 29.01
CA SER A 933 -7.16 2.57 30.35
C SER A 933 -8.23 1.48 30.32
N ALA A 934 -9.32 1.70 29.59
CA ALA A 934 -10.36 0.68 29.42
C ALA A 934 -9.80 -0.61 28.76
N LEU A 935 -8.95 -0.48 27.74
CA LEU A 935 -8.33 -1.62 27.08
C LEU A 935 -7.33 -2.35 28.00
N ARG A 936 -6.59 -1.64 28.86
CA ARG A 936 -5.66 -2.26 29.82
C ARG A 936 -6.36 -3.17 30.82
N HIS A 937 -7.61 -2.87 31.16
CA HIS A 937 -8.44 -3.68 32.06
C HIS A 937 -9.31 -4.71 31.32
N SER A 938 -9.12 -4.87 30.00
CA SER A 938 -9.82 -5.88 29.23
C SER A 938 -9.50 -7.29 29.74
N PRO A 939 -10.47 -8.23 29.77
CA PRO A 939 -10.19 -9.63 30.10
C PRO A 939 -9.18 -10.31 29.14
N ARG A 940 -9.00 -9.75 27.94
CA ARG A 940 -8.00 -10.22 26.96
C ARG A 940 -6.61 -9.59 27.16
N ALA A 941 -6.45 -8.66 28.11
CA ALA A 941 -5.21 -7.93 28.28
C ALA A 941 -4.07 -8.83 28.78
N TYR A 942 -2.88 -8.61 28.25
CA TYR A 942 -1.64 -9.23 28.72
C TYR A 942 -0.44 -8.31 28.40
N THR A 943 0.70 -8.59 29.03
CA THR A 943 1.98 -7.95 28.65
C THR A 943 2.96 -9.00 28.15
N VAL A 944 3.77 -8.65 27.15
CA VAL A 944 4.75 -9.57 26.57
C VAL A 944 5.92 -9.72 27.55
N LEU A 945 6.34 -10.96 27.82
CA LEU A 945 7.42 -11.29 28.78
C LEU A 945 7.15 -10.78 30.20
N GLU A 946 5.92 -10.94 30.68
CA GLU A 946 5.47 -10.52 32.03
C GLU A 946 6.33 -11.14 33.14
N GLU A 947 6.79 -12.38 32.94
CA GLU A 947 7.64 -13.14 33.85
C GLU A 947 8.98 -12.45 34.17
N LEU A 948 9.44 -11.51 33.34
CA LEU A 948 10.65 -10.73 33.58
C LEU A 948 10.44 -9.57 34.56
N GLY A 949 9.20 -9.27 34.94
CA GLY A 949 8.89 -8.20 35.89
C GLY A 949 9.23 -6.79 35.40
N THR A 950 9.34 -6.58 34.07
CA THR A 950 9.72 -5.27 33.50
C THR A 950 8.62 -4.20 33.60
N ARG A 951 7.39 -4.60 33.98
CA ARG A 951 6.19 -3.75 34.09
C ARG A 951 5.98 -2.85 32.86
N PRO A 952 5.70 -3.40 31.67
CA PRO A 952 5.51 -2.64 30.43
C PRO A 952 4.43 -1.55 30.51
N GLY A 953 4.70 -0.39 29.87
CA GLY A 953 3.68 0.64 29.60
C GLY A 953 2.83 0.35 28.35
N VAL A 954 3.11 -0.78 27.68
CA VAL A 954 2.35 -1.28 26.53
C VAL A 954 1.59 -2.54 26.94
N THR A 955 0.28 -2.55 26.68
CA THR A 955 -0.60 -3.70 26.92
C THR A 955 -1.07 -4.27 25.58
N TYR A 956 -1.15 -5.59 25.47
CA TYR A 956 -1.66 -6.28 24.29
C TYR A 956 -3.00 -6.92 24.60
N LEU A 957 -3.89 -7.03 23.62
CA LEU A 957 -5.08 -7.88 23.72
C LEU A 957 -4.88 -9.14 22.90
N LYS A 958 -5.20 -10.30 23.50
CA LYS A 958 -5.10 -11.61 22.85
C LYS A 958 -5.86 -11.66 21.52
N LYS A 959 -5.29 -12.35 20.53
CA LYS A 959 -5.95 -12.70 19.27
C LYS A 959 -7.18 -13.58 19.57
N VAL A 960 -8.32 -13.31 18.95
CA VAL A 960 -9.50 -14.17 19.12
C VAL A 960 -9.58 -15.13 17.94
N VAL A 961 -9.41 -16.42 18.23
CA VAL A 961 -9.49 -17.51 17.24
C VAL A 961 -10.87 -18.15 17.30
N ARG A 962 -11.33 -18.76 16.20
CA ARG A 962 -12.58 -19.52 16.17
C ARG A 962 -12.22 -20.99 15.97
N GLU A 963 -12.41 -21.84 16.97
CA GLU A 963 -12.27 -23.30 16.78
C GLU A 963 -13.19 -23.78 15.64
N HIS A 964 -12.61 -24.58 14.74
CA HIS A 964 -13.36 -25.27 13.71
C HIS A 964 -14.05 -26.47 14.36
N ALA A 965 -15.38 -26.51 14.26
CA ALA A 965 -16.20 -27.62 14.73
C ALA A 965 -16.00 -28.88 13.88
#